data_AF-A0A9N9D5C4-F1
#
_entry.id   AF-A0A9N9D5C4-F1
#
_cell.length_a   1.000
_cell.length_b   1.000
_cell.length_c   1.000
_cell.angle_alpha   90.00
_cell.angle_beta   90.00
_cell.angle_gamma   90.00
#
_symmetry.space_group_name_H-M   'P 1'
#
loop_
_entity.id
_entity.type
_entity.pdbx_description
1 polymer ?
#
loop_
_entity_poly.entity_id
_entity_poly.type
_entity_poly.pdbx_seq_one_letter_code
_entity_poly.pdbx_strand_id
1 'polypeptide(L)'
;MYPYQSSSSSSSHYPTSNSSLPNQNSTKRVLLFGQIRVTTDSLSRVFGDLTLEPQVKQEKEQVKIESKVQKDQVRFKEQVKRESREQEIIRGSQQQEKSKRNSQEQADQKSSQKQKQEQKKSLDKEENGGSSIKGTATTSISSKKSQKNGSKPKQYSFAFTSLSPTNDSVRIVGITPGLSYWGDNPHEKLDTIPTGYLYLIKTFNLIVPPNYIFTVIDLSGVSGPPVREPKDVNGITWNLVPMSDIKGKDNYLKIGLIHHLRYAIEKEGINLCILAALFSSEKFSVARFEKLLASSDIGDPTNRRLWYLYEFLTDTHLESIEDLPPLENEVLLLDKKKYFTSMPKLSPRHRMNVNLLGNREFCPMVRRDGEIGIKCVSKKRHPGSKGKTPKFKTLLDKIAKSEIAASYAIDRRSMPTSNTPDGRGKEANEALVEMFQRYCGQSFSTPVNTNDLFYISSKFTSADPPITDYRKSQPFIINSNKSQKNINIKYIPPKPEDVNDMMNGLLLLFNQRLCDYLMDPIVLTAIVSFGIGVIHPFDDGNDLLFRFLFHHVLTVSGFYVEDPICVPLCRVIFRNTDRWSSSLDPLAKWLMRLISYQWSDEQKTSLKVLTHKTDYWYRYFDATECAKYFTELVKEACDSN
;
A
#
# COMPACT_ATOMS: atom_id res chain seq x y z
N MET A 1 -23.58 -32.70 -8.69
CA MET A 1 -24.79 -33.15 -9.41
C MET A 1 -25.16 -32.06 -10.41
N TYR A 2 -25.05 -32.37 -11.71
CA TYR A 2 -25.46 -31.53 -12.84
C TYR A 2 -26.86 -31.90 -13.33
N PRO A 3 -27.56 -30.99 -14.02
CA PRO A 3 -28.03 -31.28 -15.39
C PRO A 3 -27.84 -30.05 -16.32
N TYR A 4 -27.30 -30.17 -17.54
CA TYR A 4 -27.75 -30.73 -18.85
C TYR A 4 -28.38 -29.69 -19.81
N GLN A 5 -27.98 -29.86 -21.08
CA GLN A 5 -27.93 -28.96 -22.25
C GLN A 5 -29.27 -28.54 -22.89
N SER A 6 -29.24 -27.47 -23.70
CA SER A 6 -29.69 -27.54 -25.10
C SER A 6 -29.09 -26.42 -25.97
N SER A 7 -28.81 -26.77 -27.23
CA SER A 7 -28.15 -26.00 -28.28
C SER A 7 -29.12 -25.73 -29.43
N SER A 8 -28.99 -24.59 -30.13
CA SER A 8 -29.48 -24.45 -31.50
C SER A 8 -28.62 -23.48 -32.30
N SER A 9 -28.06 -24.01 -33.38
CA SER A 9 -27.28 -23.35 -34.44
C SER A 9 -28.18 -22.84 -35.56
N SER A 10 -27.82 -21.73 -36.20
CA SER A 10 -28.20 -21.44 -37.59
C SER A 10 -27.07 -20.71 -38.32
N SER A 11 -26.78 -21.20 -39.52
CA SER A 11 -25.73 -20.81 -40.45
C SER A 11 -26.34 -20.09 -41.67
N SER A 12 -25.63 -19.12 -42.26
CA SER A 12 -25.87 -18.67 -43.63
C SER A 12 -24.57 -18.26 -44.33
N HIS A 13 -24.25 -18.95 -45.43
CA HIS A 13 -23.33 -18.57 -46.51
C HIS A 13 -23.91 -17.37 -47.32
N TYR A 14 -23.28 -16.56 -48.18
CA TYR A 14 -22.18 -16.57 -49.20
C TYR A 14 -21.99 -15.07 -49.63
N PRO A 15 -21.22 -14.64 -50.68
CA PRO A 15 -20.00 -15.14 -51.34
C PRO A 15 -18.89 -14.06 -51.54
N THR A 16 -17.78 -14.51 -52.11
CA THR A 16 -16.58 -13.82 -52.62
C THR A 16 -16.77 -13.13 -53.98
N SER A 17 -16.05 -12.03 -54.23
CA SER A 17 -15.61 -11.64 -55.58
C SER A 17 -14.24 -10.91 -55.55
N ASN A 18 -13.37 -11.31 -56.47
CA ASN A 18 -12.03 -10.79 -56.75
C ASN A 18 -12.07 -9.63 -57.75
N SER A 19 -11.18 -8.64 -57.60
CA SER A 19 -10.48 -8.03 -58.76
C SER A 19 -9.27 -7.15 -58.38
N SER A 20 -8.10 -7.58 -58.92
CA SER A 20 -6.99 -6.81 -59.51
C SER A 20 -6.18 -5.73 -58.75
N LEU A 21 -4.88 -6.03 -58.60
CA LEU A 21 -3.70 -5.18 -58.40
C LEU A 21 -3.36 -4.31 -59.64
N PRO A 22 -2.54 -3.23 -59.51
CA PRO A 22 -1.06 -3.34 -59.62
C PRO A 22 -0.31 -2.52 -58.54
N ASN A 23 0.66 -3.08 -57.80
CA ASN A 23 2.09 -3.31 -58.10
C ASN A 23 2.97 -2.04 -58.06
N GLN A 24 3.84 -1.88 -57.03
CA GLN A 24 5.31 -1.95 -57.17
C GLN A 24 6.11 -1.46 -55.94
N ASN A 25 7.24 -2.17 -55.73
CA ASN A 25 8.49 -1.81 -55.06
C ASN A 25 8.68 -2.08 -53.56
N SER A 26 8.86 -3.37 -53.26
CA SER A 26 9.64 -3.87 -52.12
C SER A 26 11.06 -4.28 -52.58
N THR A 27 12.10 -3.67 -52.01
CA THR A 27 13.49 -4.15 -52.17
C THR A 27 13.92 -4.90 -50.91
N LYS A 28 13.99 -6.24 -51.01
CA LYS A 28 14.70 -7.11 -50.06
C LYS A 28 16.21 -7.04 -50.35
N ARG A 29 17.03 -6.86 -49.31
CA ARG A 29 18.46 -7.28 -49.26
C ARG A 29 18.68 -7.88 -47.87
N VAL A 30 18.70 -9.21 -47.75
CA VAL A 30 19.90 -10.07 -47.70
C VAL A 30 20.84 -9.65 -46.57
N LEU A 31 20.72 -10.33 -45.43
CA LEU A 31 21.67 -10.31 -44.32
C LEU A 31 22.90 -11.15 -44.71
N LEU A 32 24.04 -10.48 -44.91
CA LEU A 32 25.35 -11.09 -44.99
C LEU A 32 26.06 -10.84 -43.65
N PHE A 33 26.41 -11.94 -42.96
CA PHE A 33 27.28 -11.93 -41.79
C PHE A 33 28.68 -11.46 -42.20
N GLY A 34 29.07 -10.28 -41.75
CA GLY A 34 30.44 -9.77 -41.84
C GLY A 34 30.98 -9.52 -40.44
N GLN A 35 31.93 -10.34 -40.00
CA GLN A 35 32.81 -10.02 -38.87
C GLN A 35 33.63 -8.77 -39.22
N ILE A 36 33.49 -7.70 -38.45
CA ILE A 36 34.40 -6.55 -38.52
C ILE A 36 35.21 -6.53 -37.22
N ARG A 37 36.50 -6.85 -37.34
CA ARG A 37 37.54 -6.55 -36.36
C ARG A 37 37.73 -5.03 -36.34
N VAL A 38 37.48 -4.40 -35.19
CA VAL A 38 37.91 -3.02 -34.96
C VAL A 38 39.36 -3.06 -34.49
N THR A 39 40.26 -2.49 -35.29
CA THR A 39 41.67 -2.30 -34.96
C THR A 39 41.83 -1.11 -34.00
N THR A 40 42.74 -1.24 -33.04
CA THR A 40 43.01 -0.33 -31.92
C THR A 40 43.63 1.04 -32.29
N ASP A 41 43.58 1.44 -33.56
CA ASP A 41 44.38 2.57 -34.07
C ASP A 41 43.61 3.90 -34.21
N SER A 42 42.36 3.97 -33.76
CA SER A 42 41.54 5.21 -33.81
C SER A 42 41.36 5.92 -32.46
N LEU A 43 41.92 5.39 -31.36
CA LEU A 43 41.83 6.01 -30.02
C LEU A 43 43.10 6.76 -29.60
N SER A 44 44.20 6.65 -30.34
CA SER A 44 45.51 7.25 -29.98
C SER A 44 45.70 8.70 -30.44
N ARG A 45 44.77 9.27 -31.24
CA ARG A 45 44.89 10.67 -31.72
C ARG A 45 44.16 11.72 -30.88
N VAL A 46 43.43 11.33 -29.84
CA VAL A 46 42.63 12.26 -28.99
C VAL A 46 43.17 12.39 -27.55
N PHE A 47 44.03 11.47 -27.08
CA PHE A 47 44.53 11.46 -25.69
C PHE A 47 46.06 11.41 -25.61
N GLY A 48 46.74 12.31 -26.31
CA GLY A 48 48.14 12.63 -26.00
C GLY A 48 48.20 13.66 -24.88
N ASP A 49 48.96 13.38 -23.82
CA ASP A 49 49.37 14.26 -22.72
C ASP A 49 48.52 14.37 -21.45
N LEU A 50 48.13 13.25 -20.85
CA LEU A 50 47.95 13.19 -19.38
C LEU A 50 48.64 11.94 -18.80
N THR A 51 49.61 12.19 -17.92
CA THR A 51 50.53 11.25 -17.29
C THR A 51 49.84 10.22 -16.39
N LEU A 52 50.11 8.93 -16.64
CA LEU A 52 49.63 7.75 -15.91
C LEU A 52 50.44 7.46 -14.63
N GLU A 53 50.39 8.34 -13.63
CA GLU A 53 50.87 8.03 -12.26
C GLU A 53 49.80 7.95 -11.15
N PRO A 54 48.58 8.53 -11.25
CA PRO A 54 47.61 8.44 -10.14
C PRO A 54 46.88 7.08 -10.00
N GLN A 55 46.73 6.31 -11.09
CA GLN A 55 45.86 5.12 -11.09
C GLN A 55 46.41 3.94 -10.28
N VAL A 56 47.73 3.76 -10.22
CA VAL A 56 48.37 2.67 -9.45
C VAL A 56 48.28 2.90 -7.93
N LYS A 57 48.14 4.16 -7.48
CA LYS A 57 47.91 4.47 -6.06
C LYS A 57 46.46 4.19 -5.63
N GLN A 58 45.49 4.52 -6.47
CA GLN A 58 44.07 4.25 -6.19
C GLN A 58 43.75 2.76 -6.13
N GLU A 59 44.31 1.94 -7.02
CA GLU A 59 44.12 0.48 -6.97
C GLU A 59 44.69 -0.16 -5.71
N LYS A 60 45.88 0.28 -5.25
CA LYS A 60 46.48 -0.21 -3.99
C LYS A 60 45.68 0.20 -2.76
N GLU A 61 45.03 1.36 -2.80
CA GLU A 61 44.19 1.86 -1.71
C GLU A 61 42.83 1.14 -1.67
N GLN A 62 42.27 0.84 -2.85
CA GLN A 62 41.03 0.07 -3.00
C GLN A 62 41.18 -1.38 -2.50
N VAL A 63 42.29 -2.06 -2.82
CA VAL A 63 42.59 -3.41 -2.29
C VAL A 63 42.75 -3.40 -0.75
N LYS A 64 43.31 -2.33 -0.18
CA LYS A 64 43.39 -2.16 1.29
C LYS A 64 42.02 -2.01 1.93
N ILE A 65 41.13 -1.21 1.32
CA ILE A 65 39.76 -0.99 1.79
C ILE A 65 38.97 -2.29 1.73
N GLU A 66 39.05 -3.04 0.64
CA GLU A 66 38.37 -4.34 0.50
C GLU A 66 38.83 -5.35 1.56
N SER A 67 40.14 -5.42 1.84
CA SER A 67 40.65 -6.30 2.91
C SER A 67 40.14 -5.90 4.31
N LYS A 68 39.91 -4.61 4.54
CA LYS A 68 39.41 -4.08 5.81
C LYS A 68 37.92 -4.39 5.98
N VAL A 69 37.12 -4.18 4.93
CA VAL A 69 35.70 -4.54 4.88
C VAL A 69 35.50 -6.03 5.15
N GLN A 70 36.36 -6.88 4.58
CA GLN A 70 36.25 -8.33 4.78
C GLN A 70 36.59 -8.75 6.23
N LYS A 71 37.57 -8.10 6.87
CA LYS A 71 37.87 -8.29 8.30
C LYS A 71 36.73 -7.82 9.21
N ASP A 72 36.12 -6.68 8.88
CA ASP A 72 35.00 -6.13 9.66
C ASP A 72 33.74 -7.00 9.54
N GLN A 73 33.48 -7.58 8.35
CA GLN A 73 32.39 -8.56 8.16
C GLN A 73 32.59 -9.83 8.99
N VAL A 74 33.83 -10.32 9.12
CA VAL A 74 34.14 -11.48 9.98
C VAL A 74 33.90 -11.13 11.45
N ARG A 75 34.36 -9.95 11.89
CA ARG A 75 34.18 -9.47 13.27
C ARG A 75 32.71 -9.29 13.65
N PHE A 76 31.90 -8.76 12.72
CA PHE A 76 30.46 -8.63 12.90
C PHE A 76 29.76 -9.98 13.03
N LYS A 77 30.13 -10.97 12.20
CA LYS A 77 29.59 -12.35 12.31
C LYS A 77 29.95 -13.01 13.64
N GLU A 78 31.12 -12.74 14.20
CA GLU A 78 31.50 -13.23 15.53
C GLU A 78 30.73 -12.55 16.66
N GLN A 79 30.49 -11.24 16.54
CA GLN A 79 29.69 -10.48 17.50
C GLN A 79 28.24 -10.99 17.56
N VAL A 80 27.58 -11.16 16.41
CA VAL A 80 26.21 -11.70 16.33
C VAL A 80 26.14 -13.11 16.95
N LYS A 81 27.17 -13.94 16.75
CA LYS A 81 27.26 -15.26 17.38
C LYS A 81 27.42 -15.20 18.91
N ARG A 82 28.13 -14.21 19.45
CA ARG A 82 28.26 -14.00 20.89
C ARG A 82 26.94 -13.54 21.51
N GLU A 83 26.30 -12.53 20.90
CA GLU A 83 25.00 -12.01 21.36
C GLU A 83 23.91 -13.10 21.33
N SER A 84 23.92 -13.97 20.31
CA SER A 84 23.00 -15.11 20.23
C SER A 84 23.20 -16.12 21.36
N ARG A 85 24.46 -16.40 21.73
CA ARG A 85 24.79 -17.28 22.87
C ARG A 85 24.38 -16.68 24.21
N GLU A 86 24.57 -15.37 24.38
CA GLU A 86 24.13 -14.67 25.60
C GLU A 86 22.60 -14.70 25.74
N GLN A 87 21.85 -14.51 24.65
CA GLN A 87 20.40 -14.62 24.67
C GLN A 87 19.91 -16.05 24.99
N GLU A 88 20.60 -17.09 24.51
CA GLU A 88 20.29 -18.47 24.89
C GLU A 88 20.53 -18.74 26.39
N ILE A 89 21.60 -18.19 26.96
CA ILE A 89 21.90 -18.31 28.40
C ILE A 89 20.83 -17.59 29.24
N ILE A 90 20.40 -16.40 28.81
CA ILE A 90 19.34 -15.64 29.48
C ILE A 90 18.01 -16.41 29.42
N ARG A 91 17.64 -16.96 28.26
CA ARG A 91 16.42 -17.77 28.11
C ARG A 91 16.45 -19.03 28.96
N GLY A 92 17.59 -19.71 29.04
CA GLY A 92 17.78 -20.88 29.89
C GLY A 92 17.61 -20.54 31.39
N SER A 93 18.14 -19.40 31.83
CA SER A 93 18.03 -18.92 33.21
C SER A 93 16.58 -18.56 33.57
N GLN A 94 15.87 -17.88 32.66
CA GLN A 94 14.45 -17.55 32.84
C GLN A 94 13.54 -18.79 32.89
N GLN A 95 13.84 -19.83 32.09
CA GLN A 95 13.12 -21.10 32.16
C GLN A 95 13.34 -21.84 33.49
N GLN A 96 14.56 -21.81 34.03
CA GLN A 96 14.85 -22.39 35.34
C GLN A 96 14.12 -21.65 36.47
N GLU A 97 14.09 -20.31 36.45
CA GLU A 97 13.33 -19.53 37.43
C GLU A 97 11.83 -19.81 37.35
N LYS A 98 11.28 -19.90 36.13
CA LYS A 98 9.86 -20.22 35.93
C LYS A 98 9.52 -21.63 36.44
N SER A 99 10.42 -22.60 36.25
CA SER A 99 10.26 -23.96 36.79
C SER A 99 10.31 -23.98 38.33
N LYS A 100 11.19 -23.18 38.95
CA LYS A 100 11.24 -23.03 40.42
C LYS A 100 9.98 -22.38 40.98
N ARG A 101 9.47 -21.30 40.35
CA ARG A 101 8.22 -20.65 40.76
C ARG A 101 7.02 -21.59 40.68
N ASN A 102 6.88 -22.32 39.57
CA ASN A 102 5.80 -23.31 39.42
C ASN A 102 5.89 -24.44 40.47
N SER A 103 7.11 -24.84 40.84
CA SER A 103 7.31 -25.87 41.89
C SER A 103 6.94 -25.36 43.27
N GLN A 104 7.23 -24.08 43.56
CA GLN A 104 6.86 -23.41 44.80
C GLN A 104 5.34 -23.24 44.90
N GLU A 105 4.67 -22.77 43.85
CA GLU A 105 3.20 -22.65 43.80
C GLU A 105 2.50 -23.99 44.01
N GLN A 106 3.03 -25.09 43.44
CA GLN A 106 2.49 -26.42 43.68
C GLN A 106 2.69 -26.90 45.13
N ALA A 107 3.79 -26.50 45.78
CA ALA A 107 4.02 -26.81 47.20
C ALA A 107 3.05 -26.01 48.10
N ASP A 108 2.83 -24.74 47.80
CA ASP A 108 1.93 -23.86 48.56
C ASP A 108 0.45 -24.27 48.40
N GLN A 109 0.05 -24.73 47.20
CA GLN A 109 -1.27 -25.31 46.97
C GLN A 109 -1.48 -26.62 47.75
N LYS A 110 -0.46 -27.49 47.81
CA LYS A 110 -0.53 -28.73 48.61
C LYS A 110 -0.59 -28.45 50.11
N SER A 111 0.17 -27.46 50.59
CA SER A 111 0.11 -26.96 51.97
C SER A 111 -1.31 -26.47 52.33
N SER A 112 -1.89 -25.63 51.46
CA SER A 112 -3.24 -25.09 51.65
C SER A 112 -4.33 -26.18 51.61
N GLN A 113 -4.19 -27.19 50.74
CA GLN A 113 -5.10 -28.34 50.72
C GLN A 113 -4.99 -29.20 51.98
N LYS A 114 -3.78 -29.37 52.53
CA LYS A 114 -3.57 -30.12 53.77
C LYS A 114 -4.17 -29.40 54.99
N GLN A 115 -4.01 -28.08 55.08
CA GLN A 115 -4.67 -27.27 56.10
C GLN A 115 -6.20 -27.32 55.99
N LYS A 116 -6.76 -27.29 54.77
CA LYS A 116 -8.21 -27.47 54.56
C LYS A 116 -8.69 -28.87 54.95
N GLN A 117 -7.90 -29.92 54.73
CA GLN A 117 -8.25 -31.28 55.19
C GLN A 117 -8.15 -31.43 56.72
N GLU A 118 -7.20 -30.76 57.37
CA GLU A 118 -7.08 -30.76 58.84
C GLU A 118 -8.19 -29.93 59.51
N GLN A 119 -8.62 -28.82 58.90
CA GLN A 119 -9.82 -28.09 59.32
C GLN A 119 -11.10 -28.91 59.11
N LYS A 120 -11.19 -29.67 58.01
CA LYS A 120 -12.35 -30.54 57.77
C LYS A 120 -12.40 -31.72 58.76
N LYS A 121 -11.24 -32.30 59.13
CA LYS A 121 -11.15 -33.34 60.17
C LYS A 121 -11.39 -32.85 61.60
N SER A 122 -11.26 -31.55 61.87
CA SER A 122 -11.63 -30.96 63.17
C SER A 122 -13.13 -30.65 63.22
N LEU A 123 -13.74 -30.23 62.11
CA LEU A 123 -15.20 -30.09 61.97
C LEU A 123 -15.94 -31.45 62.00
N ASP A 124 -15.40 -32.49 61.35
CA ASP A 124 -15.98 -33.85 61.35
C ASP A 124 -15.81 -34.59 62.71
N LYS A 125 -15.09 -34.00 63.68
CA LYS A 125 -15.00 -34.52 65.07
C LYS A 125 -16.04 -33.91 66.02
N GLU A 126 -16.73 -32.84 65.61
CA GLU A 126 -17.84 -32.25 66.37
C GLU A 126 -19.22 -32.73 65.87
N GLU A 127 -19.32 -33.27 64.66
CA GLU A 127 -20.53 -33.90 64.12
C GLU A 127 -20.28 -35.37 63.78
N ASN A 128 -20.38 -36.28 64.77
CA ASN A 128 -20.91 -37.65 64.61
C ASN A 128 -20.76 -38.46 65.92
N GLY A 129 -21.72 -38.24 66.84
CA GLY A 129 -22.21 -39.32 67.69
C GLY A 129 -23.44 -39.94 67.02
N GLY A 130 -23.39 -41.23 66.69
CA GLY A 130 -24.60 -42.00 66.39
C GLY A 130 -24.55 -42.98 65.21
N SER A 131 -24.41 -44.26 65.56
CA SER A 131 -25.08 -45.42 64.96
C SER A 131 -24.77 -45.87 63.51
N SER A 132 -23.83 -46.83 63.43
CA SER A 132 -23.97 -48.17 62.81
C SER A 132 -25.17 -48.43 61.88
N ILE A 133 -24.90 -48.76 60.60
CA ILE A 133 -25.44 -49.96 59.90
C ILE A 133 -24.39 -50.50 58.91
N LYS A 134 -24.22 -51.83 58.93
CA LYS A 134 -23.35 -52.67 58.09
C LYS A 134 -23.77 -52.67 56.61
N GLY A 135 -22.78 -52.69 55.71
CA GLY A 135 -22.96 -53.01 54.29
C GLY A 135 -21.63 -53.43 53.67
N THR A 136 -21.59 -54.67 53.19
CA THR A 136 -20.43 -55.47 52.79
C THR A 136 -19.82 -55.11 51.42
N ALA A 137 -18.48 -55.12 51.39
CA ALA A 137 -17.55 -55.64 50.38
C ALA A 137 -17.82 -55.48 48.87
N THR A 138 -16.86 -54.87 48.16
CA THR A 138 -16.12 -55.57 47.08
C THR A 138 -14.79 -54.86 46.72
N THR A 139 -13.73 -55.67 46.76
CA THR A 139 -12.36 -55.58 46.22
C THR A 139 -12.38 -55.24 44.71
N SER A 140 -11.42 -54.58 44.04
CA SER A 140 -9.99 -54.93 43.81
C SER A 140 -9.34 -53.86 42.88
N ILE A 141 -8.18 -53.27 43.20
CA ILE A 141 -6.79 -53.62 42.81
C ILE A 141 -6.40 -53.35 41.33
N SER A 142 -5.47 -52.38 41.18
CA SER A 142 -4.26 -52.26 40.30
C SER A 142 -4.33 -52.65 38.81
N SER A 143 -3.65 -51.95 37.89
CA SER A 143 -2.19 -52.07 37.79
C SER A 143 -1.53 -50.98 36.92
N LYS A 144 -0.35 -50.54 37.37
CA LYS A 144 0.71 -49.90 36.57
C LYS A 144 1.24 -50.84 35.48
N LYS A 145 1.71 -50.29 34.36
CA LYS A 145 2.94 -50.76 33.72
C LYS A 145 3.65 -49.63 32.96
N SER A 146 4.88 -49.37 33.41
CA SER A 146 5.92 -48.58 32.79
C SER A 146 6.70 -49.41 31.78
N GLN A 147 7.20 -48.80 30.71
CA GLN A 147 8.52 -49.15 30.16
C GLN A 147 9.16 -47.95 29.45
N LYS A 148 10.32 -47.55 29.99
CA LYS A 148 11.33 -46.72 29.33
C LYS A 148 12.15 -47.62 28.40
N ASN A 149 12.67 -47.04 27.31
CA ASN A 149 14.09 -47.12 26.98
C ASN A 149 14.45 -46.04 25.95
N GLY A 150 15.57 -45.36 26.20
CA GLY A 150 16.14 -44.37 25.30
C GLY A 150 17.42 -44.88 24.63
N SER A 151 17.82 -44.22 23.55
CA SER A 151 19.21 -44.16 23.09
C SER A 151 19.39 -43.01 22.10
N LYS A 152 20.48 -42.26 22.31
CA LYS A 152 20.95 -41.03 21.65
C LYS A 152 21.68 -41.33 20.30
N PRO A 153 22.13 -40.29 19.54
CA PRO A 153 22.03 -40.22 18.08
C PRO A 153 23.27 -40.69 17.32
N LYS A 154 23.11 -40.94 16.01
CA LYS A 154 24.22 -41.07 15.05
C LYS A 154 24.19 -39.94 14.02
N GLN A 155 25.34 -39.28 13.88
CA GLN A 155 25.70 -38.40 12.77
C GLN A 155 25.83 -39.21 11.47
N TYR A 156 25.35 -38.64 10.36
CA TYR A 156 25.84 -38.94 9.02
C TYR A 156 26.00 -37.64 8.24
N SER A 157 27.21 -37.39 7.75
CA SER A 157 27.54 -36.40 6.73
C SER A 157 27.22 -36.98 5.35
N PHE A 158 26.57 -36.22 4.46
CA PHE A 158 26.68 -36.47 3.02
C PHE A 158 26.62 -35.17 2.21
N ALA A 159 27.34 -35.24 1.09
CA ALA A 159 27.85 -34.18 0.24
C ALA A 159 26.80 -33.34 -0.49
N PHE A 160 27.22 -32.12 -0.87
CA PHE A 160 26.54 -31.28 -1.85
C PHE A 160 26.44 -31.99 -3.20
N THR A 161 25.22 -32.28 -3.63
CA THR A 161 24.88 -32.46 -5.04
C THR A 161 23.71 -31.54 -5.38
N SER A 162 23.90 -30.75 -6.44
CA SER A 162 22.95 -29.78 -6.97
C SER A 162 21.63 -30.46 -7.36
N LEU A 163 20.57 -30.15 -6.64
CA LEU A 163 19.19 -30.35 -7.07
C LEU A 163 18.54 -28.97 -7.12
N SER A 164 18.30 -28.46 -8.32
CA SER A 164 17.46 -27.28 -8.53
C SER A 164 16.01 -27.63 -8.22
N PRO A 165 15.34 -26.99 -7.25
CA PRO A 165 13.89 -27.01 -7.17
C PRO A 165 13.36 -25.82 -7.97
N THR A 166 12.43 -26.09 -8.89
CA THR A 166 11.56 -25.06 -9.46
C THR A 166 10.76 -24.41 -8.33
N ASN A 167 11.20 -23.24 -7.86
CA ASN A 167 10.81 -22.67 -6.58
C ASN A 167 9.57 -21.76 -6.72
N ASP A 168 8.38 -22.35 -6.94
CA ASP A 168 7.09 -21.62 -6.99
C ASP A 168 6.55 -21.20 -5.60
N SER A 169 7.29 -21.49 -4.52
CA SER A 169 6.92 -21.23 -3.12
C SER A 169 7.32 -19.83 -2.63
N VAL A 170 8.34 -19.23 -3.25
CA VAL A 170 8.88 -17.93 -2.87
C VAL A 170 8.96 -17.04 -4.09
N ARG A 171 8.27 -15.90 -4.04
CA ARG A 171 8.47 -14.84 -5.01
C ARG A 171 9.49 -13.85 -4.46
N ILE A 172 10.72 -13.97 -4.95
CA ILE A 172 11.76 -12.97 -4.72
C ILE A 172 11.81 -12.09 -5.96
N VAL A 173 11.51 -10.81 -5.80
CA VAL A 173 11.81 -9.81 -6.81
C VAL A 173 13.33 -9.65 -6.79
N GLY A 174 14.03 -10.11 -7.83
CA GLY A 174 15.49 -10.02 -7.90
C GLY A 174 15.94 -8.59 -7.66
N ILE A 175 16.55 -8.34 -6.50
CA ILE A 175 16.97 -7.00 -6.08
C ILE A 175 18.25 -6.67 -6.84
N THR A 176 18.12 -6.29 -8.10
CA THR A 176 19.07 -5.38 -8.73
C THR A 176 18.36 -4.02 -8.75
N PRO A 177 18.66 -3.12 -7.80
CA PRO A 177 18.05 -1.79 -7.78
C PRO A 177 18.36 -1.09 -9.11
N GLY A 178 17.34 -0.83 -9.93
CA GLY A 178 17.53 -0.26 -11.26
C GLY A 178 16.29 -0.33 -12.17
N LEU A 179 16.41 0.29 -13.34
CA LEU A 179 15.35 0.48 -14.35
C LEU A 179 14.66 -0.78 -14.85
N SER A 180 15.30 -1.96 -14.73
CA SER A 180 14.72 -3.25 -15.14
C SER A 180 13.30 -3.51 -14.59
N TYR A 181 12.93 -2.79 -13.54
CA TYR A 181 11.65 -2.84 -12.89
C TYR A 181 10.55 -1.95 -13.55
N TRP A 182 10.91 -0.74 -13.96
CA TRP A 182 9.99 0.22 -14.59
C TRP A 182 9.91 0.02 -16.11
N GLY A 183 10.84 -0.73 -16.69
CA GLY A 183 11.14 -0.74 -18.11
C GLY A 183 12.44 0.03 -18.38
N ASP A 184 13.16 -0.31 -19.44
CA ASP A 184 14.40 0.39 -19.82
C ASP A 184 14.12 1.89 -19.92
N ASN A 185 15.01 2.73 -19.39
CA ASN A 185 14.89 4.17 -19.61
C ASN A 185 15.15 4.35 -21.10
N PRO A 186 14.19 4.89 -21.87
CA PRO A 186 14.36 5.03 -23.32
C PRO A 186 15.61 5.84 -23.66
N HIS A 187 16.08 6.67 -22.71
CA HIS A 187 17.23 7.54 -22.82
C HIS A 187 18.51 6.98 -22.17
N GLU A 188 18.53 5.74 -21.65
CA GLU A 188 19.72 5.18 -20.98
C GLU A 188 20.89 4.93 -21.93
N LYS A 189 20.61 4.75 -23.22
CA LYS A 189 21.60 4.59 -24.29
C LYS A 189 21.96 5.91 -24.97
N LEU A 190 21.26 6.98 -24.63
CA LEU A 190 21.57 8.33 -25.10
C LEU A 190 22.53 8.98 -24.10
N ASP A 191 23.27 9.97 -24.56
CA ASP A 191 24.23 10.73 -23.75
C ASP A 191 23.46 11.61 -22.74
N THR A 192 22.87 11.00 -21.71
CA THR A 192 21.96 11.66 -20.77
C THR A 192 22.27 11.41 -19.30
N ILE A 193 21.90 12.38 -18.45
CA ILE A 193 22.08 12.30 -16.98
C ILE A 193 20.71 12.29 -16.28
N PRO A 194 20.40 11.28 -15.44
CA PRO A 194 19.25 11.31 -14.55
C PRO A 194 19.24 12.52 -13.62
N THR A 195 18.07 13.12 -13.42
CA THR A 195 17.88 14.27 -12.54
C THR A 195 16.62 14.11 -11.67
N GLY A 196 16.50 14.91 -10.60
CA GLY A 196 15.34 14.84 -9.71
C GLY A 196 15.18 13.48 -9.05
N TYR A 197 13.94 12.96 -9.02
CA TYR A 197 13.63 11.67 -8.41
C TYR A 197 14.35 10.51 -9.10
N LEU A 198 14.53 10.53 -10.42
CA LEU A 198 15.20 9.41 -11.11
C LEU A 198 16.64 9.25 -10.61
N TYR A 199 17.35 10.36 -10.43
CA TYR A 199 18.68 10.35 -9.81
C TYR A 199 18.61 9.79 -8.39
N LEU A 200 17.73 10.33 -7.54
CA LEU A 200 17.62 9.93 -6.13
C LEU A 200 17.30 8.44 -5.98
N ILE A 201 16.38 7.92 -6.78
CA ILE A 201 16.02 6.50 -6.76
C ILE A 201 17.22 5.63 -7.17
N LYS A 202 17.94 6.00 -8.24
CA LYS A 202 19.14 5.26 -8.70
C LYS A 202 20.28 5.32 -7.68
N THR A 203 20.62 6.51 -7.17
CA THR A 203 21.75 6.70 -6.26
C THR A 203 21.54 6.00 -4.92
N PHE A 204 20.31 6.03 -4.39
CA PHE A 204 19.98 5.44 -3.09
C PHE A 204 19.41 4.02 -3.18
N ASN A 205 19.29 3.45 -4.39
CA ASN A 205 18.72 2.13 -4.65
C ASN A 205 17.31 1.96 -4.05
N LEU A 206 16.44 2.97 -4.22
CA LEU A 206 15.12 2.99 -3.58
C LEU A 206 14.17 1.99 -4.25
N ILE A 207 13.44 1.23 -3.45
CA ILE A 207 12.37 0.32 -3.90
C ILE A 207 11.03 1.06 -3.71
N VAL A 208 10.58 1.71 -4.78
CA VAL A 208 9.39 2.58 -4.77
C VAL A 208 8.61 2.50 -6.09
N PRO A 209 7.30 2.77 -6.06
CA PRO A 209 6.56 3.11 -7.28
C PRO A 209 7.21 4.31 -7.97
N PRO A 210 7.24 4.36 -9.31
CA PRO A 210 7.86 5.47 -10.01
C PRO A 210 7.08 6.77 -9.81
N ASN A 211 7.76 7.90 -9.99
CA ASN A 211 7.07 9.17 -10.11
C ASN A 211 6.32 9.22 -11.45
N TYR A 212 5.24 10.00 -11.53
CA TYR A 212 4.48 10.17 -12.77
C TYR A 212 5.28 10.89 -13.88
N ILE A 213 6.37 11.55 -13.49
CA ILE A 213 7.28 12.27 -14.37
C ILE A 213 8.73 12.06 -13.94
N PHE A 214 9.60 11.82 -14.91
CA PHE A 214 11.05 11.77 -14.69
C PHE A 214 11.77 12.70 -15.66
N THR A 215 12.86 13.29 -15.17
CA THR A 215 13.68 14.20 -15.96
C THR A 215 15.06 13.64 -16.20
N VAL A 216 15.48 13.71 -17.46
CA VAL A 216 16.84 13.41 -17.91
C VAL A 216 17.41 14.62 -18.63
N ILE A 217 18.72 14.79 -18.52
CA ILE A 217 19.44 15.91 -19.13
C ILE A 217 20.20 15.41 -20.34
N ASP A 218 20.00 16.06 -21.47
CA ASP A 218 20.69 15.75 -22.72
C ASP A 218 22.06 16.43 -22.76
N LEU A 219 23.12 15.62 -22.82
CA LEU A 219 24.51 16.06 -22.95
C LEU A 219 24.99 16.20 -24.40
N SER A 220 24.19 15.78 -25.38
CA SER A 220 24.58 15.81 -26.80
C SER A 220 24.89 17.21 -27.34
N GLY A 221 24.61 18.26 -26.55
CA GLY A 221 24.90 19.64 -26.90
C GLY A 221 23.91 20.23 -27.91
N VAL A 222 22.89 19.47 -28.30
CA VAL A 222 21.80 19.96 -29.16
C VAL A 222 20.98 20.98 -28.39
N SER A 223 21.11 22.25 -28.75
CA SER A 223 20.29 23.32 -28.21
C SER A 223 18.86 23.18 -28.72
N GLY A 224 17.89 23.22 -27.81
CA GLY A 224 16.46 23.16 -28.13
C GLY A 224 15.62 23.44 -26.89
N PRO A 225 14.30 23.66 -27.03
CA PRO A 225 13.43 23.75 -25.87
C PRO A 225 13.36 22.39 -25.14
N PRO A 226 13.09 22.36 -23.83
CA PRO A 226 12.81 21.12 -23.12
C PRO A 226 11.68 20.35 -23.79
N VAL A 227 11.90 19.06 -24.04
CA VAL A 227 10.91 18.20 -24.69
C VAL A 227 10.20 17.39 -23.61
N ARG A 228 8.89 17.52 -23.55
CA ARG A 228 8.03 16.66 -22.74
C ARG A 228 7.44 15.59 -23.64
N GLU A 229 7.92 14.37 -23.46
CA GLU A 229 7.48 13.23 -24.26
C GLU A 229 6.08 12.77 -23.83
N PRO A 230 5.33 12.12 -24.72
CA PRO A 230 4.11 11.40 -24.35
C PRO A 230 4.37 10.39 -23.23
N LYS A 231 3.30 10.02 -22.52
CA LYS A 231 3.39 8.94 -21.53
C LYS A 231 3.87 7.65 -22.20
N ASP A 232 4.84 6.99 -21.58
CA ASP A 232 5.32 5.68 -22.02
C ASP A 232 4.29 4.58 -21.75
N VAL A 233 4.65 3.33 -22.09
CA VAL A 233 3.78 2.14 -21.89
C VAL A 233 3.42 1.88 -20.43
N ASN A 234 4.12 2.50 -19.47
CA ASN A 234 3.84 2.41 -18.05
C ASN A 234 3.19 3.68 -17.49
N GLY A 235 2.82 4.63 -18.35
CA GLY A 235 2.15 5.88 -17.96
C GLY A 235 3.09 6.98 -17.45
N ILE A 236 4.40 6.81 -17.55
CA ILE A 236 5.40 7.77 -17.08
C ILE A 236 5.66 8.82 -18.15
N THR A 237 5.65 10.09 -17.78
CA THR A 237 6.08 11.18 -18.66
C THR A 237 7.59 11.40 -18.55
N TRP A 238 8.29 11.48 -19.67
CA TRP A 238 9.71 11.79 -19.71
C TRP A 238 9.94 13.25 -20.12
N ASN A 239 10.71 13.97 -19.31
CA ASN A 239 11.19 15.31 -19.62
C ASN A 239 12.65 15.22 -20.04
N LEU A 240 12.94 15.58 -21.28
CA LEU A 240 14.30 15.73 -21.79
C LEU A 240 14.68 17.21 -21.76
N VAL A 241 15.69 17.56 -20.97
CA VAL A 241 16.14 18.94 -20.79
C VAL A 241 17.55 19.10 -21.37
N PRO A 242 17.76 19.94 -22.38
CA PRO A 242 19.08 20.19 -22.92
C PRO A 242 20.02 20.81 -21.88
N MET A 243 21.28 20.39 -21.87
CA MET A 243 22.31 20.94 -20.97
C MET A 243 22.45 22.48 -21.09
N SER A 244 22.14 23.04 -22.25
CA SER A 244 22.14 24.50 -22.49
C SER A 244 21.19 25.26 -21.57
N ASP A 245 20.07 24.63 -21.19
CA ASP A 245 18.97 25.28 -20.48
C ASP A 245 19.13 25.21 -18.96
N ILE A 246 20.20 24.56 -18.51
CA ILE A 246 20.44 24.35 -17.10
C ILE A 246 21.27 25.49 -16.52
N LYS A 247 20.68 26.18 -15.56
CA LYS A 247 21.38 27.21 -14.78
C LYS A 247 22.53 26.57 -14.00
N GLY A 248 23.74 27.10 -14.16
CA GLY A 248 24.95 26.57 -13.50
C GLY A 248 25.54 25.33 -14.18
N LYS A 249 25.27 25.12 -15.47
CA LYS A 249 25.74 23.98 -16.29
C LYS A 249 27.23 23.63 -16.12
N ASP A 250 28.09 24.60 -15.90
CA ASP A 250 29.55 24.39 -15.75
C ASP A 250 29.92 23.48 -14.57
N ASN A 251 29.02 23.32 -13.59
CA ASN A 251 29.18 22.42 -12.45
C ASN A 251 28.06 21.40 -12.31
N TYR A 252 27.24 21.15 -13.35
CA TYR A 252 26.09 20.25 -13.24
C TYR A 252 26.49 18.81 -12.86
N LEU A 253 27.64 18.36 -13.34
CA LEU A 253 28.21 17.05 -13.01
C LEU A 253 28.74 16.95 -11.57
N LYS A 254 28.91 18.08 -10.86
CA LYS A 254 29.34 18.15 -9.45
C LYS A 254 28.17 18.39 -8.49
N ILE A 255 26.95 18.26 -8.98
CA ILE A 255 25.74 18.56 -8.22
C ILE A 255 25.55 17.58 -7.07
N GLY A 256 25.32 18.14 -5.89
CA GLY A 256 25.04 17.39 -4.67
C GLY A 256 23.56 17.05 -4.49
N LEU A 257 23.30 16.17 -3.51
CA LEU A 257 21.98 15.72 -3.06
C LEU A 257 20.92 16.83 -3.01
N ILE A 258 21.26 17.99 -2.44
CA ILE A 258 20.30 19.08 -2.21
C ILE A 258 19.69 19.61 -3.50
N HIS A 259 20.47 19.69 -4.57
CA HIS A 259 19.99 20.24 -5.83
C HIS A 259 19.08 19.25 -6.57
N HIS A 260 19.38 17.95 -6.54
CA HIS A 260 18.45 16.94 -7.06
C HIS A 260 17.12 16.92 -6.28
N LEU A 261 17.17 17.11 -4.96
CA LEU A 261 15.96 17.26 -4.13
C LEU A 261 15.16 18.50 -4.50
N ARG A 262 15.82 19.67 -4.60
CA ARG A 262 15.17 20.92 -5.02
C ARG A 262 14.53 20.77 -6.41
N TYR A 263 15.28 20.21 -7.36
CA TYR A 263 14.81 19.98 -8.71
C TYR A 263 13.58 19.07 -8.72
N ALA A 264 13.62 17.95 -7.98
CA ALA A 264 12.51 17.02 -7.88
C ALA A 264 11.23 17.73 -7.42
N ILE A 265 11.28 18.47 -6.31
CA ILE A 265 10.07 19.11 -5.78
C ILE A 265 9.58 20.30 -6.61
N GLU A 266 10.49 21.06 -7.24
CA GLU A 266 10.14 22.24 -8.06
C GLU A 266 9.57 21.84 -9.44
N LYS A 267 10.24 20.90 -10.11
CA LYS A 267 10.00 20.56 -11.51
C LYS A 267 9.13 19.31 -11.66
N GLU A 268 9.34 18.31 -10.82
CA GLU A 268 8.64 17.02 -10.89
C GLU A 268 7.51 16.90 -9.86
N GLY A 269 7.39 17.87 -8.96
CA GLY A 269 6.37 17.93 -7.92
C GLY A 269 6.75 17.17 -6.65
N ILE A 270 5.95 17.32 -5.60
CA ILE A 270 6.17 16.62 -4.32
C ILE A 270 5.60 15.20 -4.43
N ASN A 271 6.43 14.20 -4.13
CA ASN A 271 6.07 12.80 -4.05
C ASN A 271 6.47 12.26 -2.66
N LEU A 272 5.50 12.19 -1.75
CA LEU A 272 5.73 11.79 -0.35
C LEU A 272 6.24 10.35 -0.24
N CYS A 273 5.78 9.43 -1.10
CA CYS A 273 6.23 8.04 -1.10
C CYS A 273 7.74 7.92 -1.39
N ILE A 274 8.24 8.62 -2.41
CA ILE A 274 9.67 8.58 -2.76
C ILE A 274 10.52 9.28 -1.69
N LEU A 275 10.06 10.41 -1.18
CA LEU A 275 10.78 11.14 -0.13
C LEU A 275 10.83 10.33 1.18
N ALA A 276 9.74 9.67 1.57
CA ALA A 276 9.71 8.81 2.75
C ALA A 276 10.69 7.63 2.62
N ALA A 277 10.72 7.00 1.44
CA ALA A 277 11.68 5.93 1.15
C ALA A 277 13.13 6.42 1.18
N LEU A 278 13.39 7.61 0.61
CA LEU A 278 14.71 8.23 0.62
C LEU A 278 15.19 8.49 2.05
N PHE A 279 14.38 9.17 2.86
CA PHE A 279 14.76 9.51 4.23
C PHE A 279 14.83 8.30 5.16
N SER A 280 14.13 7.21 4.82
CA SER A 280 14.22 5.92 5.52
C SER A 280 15.39 5.04 5.07
N SER A 281 16.13 5.42 4.01
CA SER A 281 17.23 4.62 3.46
C SER A 281 18.45 4.67 4.37
N GLU A 282 19.07 3.52 4.62
CA GLU A 282 20.33 3.43 5.38
C GLU A 282 21.49 4.20 4.70
N LYS A 283 21.39 4.44 3.39
CA LYS A 283 22.36 5.22 2.63
C LYS A 283 22.17 6.73 2.80
N PHE A 284 21.05 7.16 3.38
CA PHE A 284 20.75 8.57 3.61
C PHE A 284 21.39 9.06 4.90
N SER A 285 22.28 10.05 4.81
CA SER A 285 22.92 10.65 5.98
C SER A 285 22.17 11.91 6.38
N VAL A 286 21.46 11.83 7.51
CA VAL A 286 20.73 12.95 8.13
C VAL A 286 21.66 14.12 8.41
N ALA A 287 22.79 13.87 9.07
CA ALA A 287 23.78 14.91 9.39
C ALA A 287 24.31 15.63 8.14
N ARG A 288 24.50 14.90 7.03
CA ARG A 288 24.90 15.51 5.75
C ARG A 288 23.78 16.36 5.17
N PHE A 289 22.54 15.87 5.19
CA PHE A 289 21.38 16.59 4.68
C PHE A 289 21.12 17.88 5.47
N GLU A 290 21.14 17.78 6.79
CA GLU A 290 20.99 18.89 7.72
C GLU A 290 22.08 19.95 7.51
N LYS A 291 23.36 19.54 7.42
CA LYS A 291 24.46 20.46 7.07
C LYS A 291 24.25 21.13 5.71
N LEU A 292 23.80 20.39 4.69
CA LEU A 292 23.53 20.94 3.37
C LEU A 292 22.38 21.96 3.40
N LEU A 293 21.31 21.67 4.15
CA LEU A 293 20.20 22.60 4.34
C LEU A 293 20.66 23.87 5.09
N ALA A 294 21.36 23.72 6.21
CA ALA A 294 21.87 24.83 7.01
C ALA A 294 22.88 25.71 6.24
N SER A 295 23.66 25.12 5.33
CA SER A 295 24.57 25.86 4.45
C SER A 295 23.89 26.50 3.25
N SER A 296 22.61 26.19 3.01
CA SER A 296 21.82 26.78 1.93
C SER A 296 20.98 27.93 2.46
N ASP A 297 20.38 28.72 1.57
CA ASP A 297 19.41 29.75 1.98
C ASP A 297 18.15 29.04 2.50
N ILE A 298 18.07 28.79 3.81
CA ILE A 298 16.91 28.16 4.45
C ILE A 298 15.65 29.04 4.32
N GLY A 299 15.83 30.33 4.03
CA GLY A 299 14.76 31.26 3.72
C GLY A 299 14.06 30.97 2.40
N ASP A 300 14.75 30.30 1.46
CA ASP A 300 14.22 29.89 0.16
C ASP A 300 13.00 28.95 0.31
N PRO A 301 11.88 29.21 -0.39
CA PRO A 301 10.66 28.41 -0.27
C PRO A 301 10.86 26.90 -0.51
N THR A 302 11.77 26.52 -1.40
CA THR A 302 12.04 25.12 -1.73
C THR A 302 12.81 24.44 -0.59
N ASN A 303 13.81 25.11 -0.02
CA ASN A 303 14.55 24.57 1.13
C ASN A 303 13.66 24.42 2.37
N ARG A 304 12.76 25.38 2.63
CA ARG A 304 11.75 25.23 3.69
C ARG A 304 10.87 24.01 3.51
N ARG A 305 10.39 23.77 2.28
CA ARG A 305 9.59 22.57 1.95
C ARG A 305 10.37 21.30 2.21
N LEU A 306 11.64 21.22 1.81
CA LEU A 306 12.49 20.06 2.07
C LEU A 306 12.69 19.80 3.56
N TRP A 307 12.93 20.87 4.33
CA TRP A 307 13.05 20.79 5.78
C TRP A 307 11.76 20.25 6.43
N TYR A 308 10.61 20.85 6.13
CA TYR A 308 9.32 20.39 6.64
C TYR A 308 9.02 18.96 6.24
N LEU A 309 9.23 18.60 4.97
CA LEU A 309 8.96 17.25 4.47
C LEU A 309 9.83 16.21 5.16
N TYR A 310 11.09 16.54 5.48
CA TYR A 310 11.94 15.65 6.25
C TYR A 310 11.37 15.43 7.66
N GLU A 311 11.11 16.50 8.42
CA GLU A 311 10.62 16.38 9.80
C GLU A 311 9.24 15.69 9.84
N PHE A 312 8.34 16.00 8.89
CA PHE A 312 7.02 15.40 8.78
C PHE A 312 7.05 13.89 8.47
N LEU A 313 7.90 13.46 7.53
CA LEU A 313 7.94 12.07 7.08
C LEU A 313 8.73 11.15 8.03
N THR A 314 9.69 11.71 8.78
CA THR A 314 10.57 10.95 9.67
C THR A 314 10.20 11.08 11.15
N ASP A 315 9.31 12.02 11.50
CA ASP A 315 9.01 12.40 12.89
C ASP A 315 10.28 12.79 13.68
N THR A 316 11.32 13.26 12.97
CA THR A 316 12.63 13.58 13.53
C THR A 316 12.91 15.07 13.38
N HIS A 317 13.24 15.72 14.49
CA HIS A 317 13.58 17.14 14.54
C HIS A 317 15.03 17.38 14.05
N LEU A 318 15.25 18.40 13.22
CA LEU A 318 16.60 18.81 12.79
C LEU A 318 17.16 19.87 13.75
N GLU A 319 17.87 19.43 14.78
CA GLU A 319 18.39 20.26 15.88
C GLU A 319 19.30 21.42 15.44
N SER A 320 20.03 21.28 14.33
CA SER A 320 20.97 22.29 13.86
C SER A 320 20.31 23.42 13.08
N ILE A 321 18.99 23.38 12.87
CA ILE A 321 18.23 24.40 12.14
C ILE A 321 17.30 25.10 13.13
N GLU A 322 17.48 26.41 13.30
CA GLU A 322 16.63 27.23 14.16
C GLU A 322 15.29 27.57 13.51
N ASP A 323 14.29 27.89 14.34
CA ASP A 323 12.98 28.35 13.90
C ASP A 323 13.10 29.63 13.06
N LEU A 324 12.37 29.70 11.95
CA LEU A 324 12.44 30.86 11.07
C LEU A 324 11.63 32.05 11.63
N PRO A 325 12.09 33.29 11.35
CA PRO A 325 11.34 34.49 11.70
C PRO A 325 10.07 34.62 10.86
N PRO A 326 9.06 35.40 11.31
CA PRO A 326 7.86 35.69 10.55
C PRO A 326 8.17 36.17 9.13
N LEU A 327 7.34 35.76 8.17
CA LEU A 327 7.44 36.15 6.76
C LEU A 327 6.38 37.21 6.41
N GLU A 328 6.70 38.07 5.46
CA GLU A 328 5.71 38.93 4.79
C GLU A 328 4.88 38.14 3.76
N ASN A 329 5.48 37.15 3.08
CA ASN A 329 4.85 36.40 1.99
C ASN A 329 4.46 34.97 2.42
N GLU A 330 3.27 34.54 2.01
CA GLU A 330 2.76 33.19 2.29
C GLU A 330 3.49 32.12 1.46
N VAL A 331 4.17 31.17 2.12
CA VAL A 331 4.76 29.99 1.46
C VAL A 331 3.87 28.77 1.71
N LEU A 332 3.25 28.26 0.65
CA LEU A 332 2.50 27.00 0.68
C LEU A 332 3.40 25.79 0.44
N LEU A 333 3.13 24.70 1.16
CA LEU A 333 3.80 23.42 0.93
C LEU A 333 3.50 22.86 -0.46
N LEU A 334 2.22 22.67 -0.78
CA LEU A 334 1.74 22.21 -2.08
C LEU A 334 1.24 23.40 -2.91
N ASP A 335 1.63 23.42 -4.19
CA ASP A 335 1.07 24.35 -5.17
C ASP A 335 -0.38 23.97 -5.49
N LYS A 336 -1.33 24.85 -5.13
CA LYS A 336 -2.77 24.69 -5.35
C LYS A 336 -3.14 24.55 -6.83
N LYS A 337 -2.28 24.97 -7.77
CA LYS A 337 -2.48 24.77 -9.21
C LYS A 337 -2.11 23.35 -9.66
N LYS A 338 -1.19 22.69 -8.95
CA LYS A 338 -0.70 21.34 -9.28
C LYS A 338 -1.41 20.25 -8.49
N TYR A 339 -1.93 20.54 -7.31
CA TYR A 339 -2.54 19.56 -6.41
C TYR A 339 -3.91 20.02 -5.90
N PHE A 340 -4.77 19.05 -5.59
CA PHE A 340 -5.87 19.29 -4.65
C PHE A 340 -5.30 19.33 -3.24
N THR A 341 -5.70 20.33 -2.47
CA THR A 341 -5.08 20.66 -1.18
C THR A 341 -6.15 20.98 -0.17
N SER A 342 -5.82 20.83 1.11
CA SER A 342 -6.67 21.27 2.21
C SER A 342 -6.55 22.77 2.48
N MET A 343 -7.39 23.27 3.39
CA MET A 343 -7.18 24.54 4.08
C MET A 343 -5.80 24.57 4.74
N PRO A 344 -4.94 25.57 4.41
CA PRO A 344 -3.58 25.59 4.92
C PRO A 344 -3.52 25.83 6.43
N LYS A 345 -2.65 25.09 7.12
CA LYS A 345 -2.32 25.26 8.54
C LYS A 345 -0.87 25.72 8.67
N LEU A 346 -0.63 26.79 9.43
CA LEU A 346 0.71 27.28 9.68
C LEU A 346 1.53 26.25 10.46
N SER A 347 2.72 25.93 9.95
CA SER A 347 3.82 25.34 10.69
C SER A 347 4.71 26.47 11.24
N PRO A 348 4.70 26.77 12.55
CA PRO A 348 5.41 27.92 13.11
C PRO A 348 6.92 27.88 12.90
N ARG A 349 7.56 26.73 13.15
CA ARG A 349 9.01 26.52 13.01
C ARG A 349 9.51 26.78 11.59
N HIS A 350 8.86 26.14 10.62
CA HIS A 350 9.19 26.27 9.20
C HIS A 350 8.68 27.57 8.55
N ARG A 351 7.76 28.28 9.23
CA ARG A 351 7.03 29.46 8.72
C ARG A 351 6.44 29.20 7.33
N MET A 352 5.70 28.11 7.20
CA MET A 352 5.01 27.74 5.96
C MET A 352 3.61 27.22 6.26
N ASN A 353 2.72 27.42 5.30
CA ASN A 353 1.36 26.95 5.34
C ASN A 353 1.26 25.56 4.71
N VAL A 354 1.03 24.57 5.58
CA VAL A 354 0.90 23.15 5.25
C VAL A 354 -0.53 22.88 4.81
N ASN A 355 -0.69 22.43 3.56
CA ASN A 355 -1.98 22.17 2.93
C ASN A 355 -2.10 20.72 2.41
N LEU A 356 -1.52 19.76 3.15
CA LEU A 356 -1.66 18.33 2.90
C LEU A 356 -3.08 17.85 3.22
N LEU A 357 -3.54 16.82 2.51
CA LEU A 357 -4.88 16.25 2.71
C LEU A 357 -5.00 15.49 4.04
N GLY A 358 -3.93 14.80 4.47
CA GLY A 358 -3.89 14.00 5.68
C GLY A 358 -2.62 14.22 6.53
N ASN A 359 -2.29 13.23 7.36
CA ASN A 359 -1.15 13.24 8.27
C ASN A 359 -0.10 12.17 7.87
N ARG A 360 0.92 11.96 8.69
CA ARG A 360 1.99 10.98 8.42
C ARG A 360 1.50 9.52 8.37
N GLU A 361 0.35 9.23 8.97
CA GLU A 361 -0.20 7.87 9.04
C GLU A 361 -0.99 7.54 7.78
N PHE A 362 -1.63 8.55 7.18
CA PHE A 362 -2.28 8.44 5.88
C PHE A 362 -2.43 9.82 5.22
N CYS A 363 -1.73 10.04 4.09
CA CYS A 363 -1.80 11.28 3.31
C CYS A 363 -1.68 10.96 1.80
N PRO A 364 -2.79 10.52 1.16
CA PRO A 364 -2.82 10.34 -0.29
C PRO A 364 -2.59 11.67 -1.01
N MET A 365 -2.03 11.58 -2.22
CA MET A 365 -1.76 12.73 -3.08
C MET A 365 -2.70 12.73 -4.28
N VAL A 366 -3.28 13.88 -4.62
CA VAL A 366 -4.13 14.05 -5.81
C VAL A 366 -3.65 15.25 -6.61
N ARG A 367 -3.16 15.00 -7.82
CA ARG A 367 -2.80 16.07 -8.75
C ARG A 367 -4.05 16.69 -9.35
N ARG A 368 -3.97 17.98 -9.69
CA ARG A 368 -4.93 18.60 -10.59
C ARG A 368 -4.65 18.11 -12.00
N ASP A 369 -5.53 17.26 -12.47
CA ASP A 369 -5.65 16.89 -13.87
C ASP A 369 -7.01 17.42 -14.35
N GLY A 370 -7.06 18.00 -15.55
CA GLY A 370 -8.23 18.78 -16.03
C GLY A 370 -9.54 17.99 -16.11
N GLU A 371 -9.46 16.67 -15.92
CA GLU A 371 -10.56 15.71 -15.94
C GLU A 371 -11.25 15.55 -14.58
N ILE A 372 -10.62 15.97 -13.47
CA ILE A 372 -11.09 15.74 -12.10
C ILE A 372 -12.02 16.86 -11.62
N GLY A 373 -13.17 16.46 -11.07
CA GLY A 373 -14.17 17.35 -10.50
C GLY A 373 -15.45 17.42 -11.33
N ILE A 374 -16.55 17.75 -10.64
CA ILE A 374 -17.88 17.93 -11.23
C ILE A 374 -18.48 19.18 -10.60
N LYS A 375 -18.97 20.12 -11.42
CA LYS A 375 -19.81 21.20 -10.89
C LYS A 375 -21.06 20.57 -10.31
N CYS A 376 -21.38 20.84 -9.03
CA CYS A 376 -22.56 20.30 -8.34
C CYS A 376 -23.75 20.12 -9.28
N VAL A 377 -24.42 18.97 -9.20
CA VAL A 377 -25.60 18.65 -9.99
C VAL A 377 -26.77 19.50 -9.48
N SER A 378 -26.78 20.80 -9.81
CA SER A 378 -27.86 21.73 -9.46
C SER A 378 -28.87 21.93 -10.59
N LYS A 379 -28.76 21.17 -11.69
CA LYS A 379 -29.57 21.42 -12.89
C LYS A 379 -30.35 20.18 -13.32
N LYS A 380 -31.43 19.92 -12.57
CA LYS A 380 -32.78 19.59 -13.06
C LYS A 380 -33.63 19.10 -11.87
N ARG A 381 -34.11 20.05 -11.05
CA ARG A 381 -35.32 19.80 -10.26
C ARG A 381 -36.45 19.50 -11.24
N HIS A 382 -37.18 18.41 -11.04
CA HIS A 382 -38.60 18.46 -11.33
C HIS A 382 -39.22 19.35 -10.24
N PRO A 383 -39.82 20.50 -10.59
CA PRO A 383 -40.40 21.40 -9.61
C PRO A 383 -41.63 20.71 -9.00
N GLY A 384 -41.47 20.02 -7.87
CA GLY A 384 -42.61 19.39 -7.18
C GLY A 384 -42.31 18.62 -5.89
N SER A 385 -41.12 18.07 -5.68
CA SER A 385 -40.85 17.25 -4.49
C SER A 385 -40.38 18.08 -3.31
N LYS A 386 -41.32 18.67 -2.56
CA LYS A 386 -41.07 18.90 -1.13
C LYS A 386 -40.84 17.52 -0.49
N GLY A 387 -39.65 17.25 0.03
CA GLY A 387 -39.14 15.96 0.52
C GLY A 387 -39.87 15.34 1.72
N LYS A 388 -41.21 15.27 1.71
CA LYS A 388 -42.03 14.71 2.79
C LYS A 388 -43.26 13.95 2.29
N THR A 389 -43.27 13.45 1.05
CA THR A 389 -44.38 12.61 0.56
C THR A 389 -44.05 11.12 0.75
N PRO A 390 -45.03 10.26 1.12
CA PRO A 390 -44.83 8.81 1.21
C PRO A 390 -44.25 8.19 -0.07
N LYS A 391 -44.56 8.77 -1.23
CA LYS A 391 -44.04 8.36 -2.54
C LYS A 391 -42.52 8.56 -2.66
N PHE A 392 -41.98 9.63 -2.07
CA PHE A 392 -40.55 9.92 -2.07
C PHE A 392 -39.77 8.97 -1.16
N LYS A 393 -40.27 8.69 0.05
CA LYS A 393 -39.69 7.66 0.94
C LYS A 393 -39.65 6.29 0.24
N THR A 394 -40.75 5.92 -0.43
CA THR A 394 -40.83 4.67 -1.20
C THR A 394 -39.81 4.62 -2.34
N LEU A 395 -39.50 5.75 -2.97
CA LEU A 395 -38.48 5.85 -4.02
C LEU A 395 -37.07 5.67 -3.43
N LEU A 396 -36.75 6.35 -2.33
CA LEU A 396 -35.46 6.20 -1.65
C LEU A 396 -35.24 4.76 -1.16
N ASP A 397 -36.27 4.11 -0.62
CA ASP A 397 -36.22 2.69 -0.25
C ASP A 397 -35.85 1.80 -1.46
N LYS A 398 -36.44 2.07 -2.63
CA LYS A 398 -36.16 1.34 -3.86
C LYS A 398 -34.75 1.59 -4.37
N ILE A 399 -34.28 2.84 -4.34
CA ILE A 399 -32.92 3.19 -4.76
C ILE A 399 -31.90 2.54 -3.83
N ALA A 400 -32.06 2.66 -2.51
CA ALA A 400 -31.18 2.03 -1.54
C ALA A 400 -31.12 0.51 -1.73
N LYS A 401 -32.27 -0.16 -1.85
CA LYS A 401 -32.31 -1.61 -2.14
C LYS A 401 -31.61 -1.98 -3.45
N SER A 402 -31.82 -1.19 -4.51
CA SER A 402 -31.19 -1.41 -5.80
C SER A 402 -29.67 -1.23 -5.73
N GLU A 403 -29.18 -0.18 -5.06
CA GLU A 403 -27.76 0.10 -4.92
C GLU A 403 -27.05 -0.97 -4.09
N ILE A 404 -27.63 -1.37 -2.95
CA ILE A 404 -27.09 -2.43 -2.13
C ILE A 404 -27.07 -3.76 -2.92
N ALA A 405 -28.16 -4.10 -3.61
CA ALA A 405 -28.21 -5.32 -4.42
C ALA A 405 -27.17 -5.33 -5.56
N ALA A 406 -27.00 -4.20 -6.26
CA ALA A 406 -25.96 -4.05 -7.27
C ALA A 406 -24.55 -4.18 -6.67
N SER A 407 -24.33 -3.59 -5.49
CA SER A 407 -23.07 -3.70 -4.75
C SER A 407 -22.71 -5.15 -4.42
N TYR A 408 -23.66 -5.97 -3.96
CA TYR A 408 -23.42 -7.40 -3.71
C TYR A 408 -23.20 -8.18 -5.00
N ALA A 409 -23.95 -7.86 -6.06
CA ALA A 409 -23.82 -8.52 -7.35
C ALA A 409 -22.44 -8.31 -8.00
N ILE A 410 -21.83 -7.13 -7.81
CA ILE A 410 -20.44 -6.86 -8.24
C ILE A 410 -19.46 -7.85 -7.63
N ASP A 411 -19.62 -8.18 -6.34
CA ASP A 411 -18.78 -9.15 -5.63
C ASP A 411 -19.23 -10.60 -5.83
N ARG A 412 -20.20 -10.83 -6.74
CA ARG A 412 -20.84 -12.14 -7.00
C ARG A 412 -21.44 -12.75 -5.74
N ARG A 413 -21.88 -11.91 -4.80
CA ARG A 413 -22.59 -12.31 -3.59
C ARG A 413 -24.09 -12.17 -3.78
N SER A 414 -24.84 -13.04 -3.12
CA SER A 414 -26.26 -12.82 -2.93
C SER A 414 -26.47 -11.96 -1.68
N MET A 415 -27.39 -11.01 -1.78
CA MET A 415 -27.93 -10.35 -0.60
C MET A 415 -28.47 -11.40 0.39
N PRO A 416 -28.49 -11.09 1.70
CA PRO A 416 -29.35 -11.82 2.63
C PRO A 416 -30.78 -11.83 2.06
N THR A 417 -31.33 -13.02 1.81
CA THR A 417 -32.63 -13.20 1.14
C THR A 417 -33.73 -13.56 2.13
N SER A 418 -34.97 -13.29 1.77
CA SER A 418 -36.16 -13.66 2.53
C SER A 418 -36.43 -15.16 2.63
N ASN A 419 -35.67 -16.00 1.92
CA ASN A 419 -35.92 -17.44 1.80
C ASN A 419 -35.10 -18.26 2.80
N THR A 420 -34.45 -17.65 3.79
CA THR A 420 -33.86 -18.42 4.88
C THR A 420 -35.00 -19.03 5.72
N PRO A 421 -34.97 -20.34 6.04
CA PRO A 421 -36.06 -21.01 6.75
C PRO A 421 -36.43 -20.38 8.11
N ASP A 422 -35.52 -19.58 8.66
CA ASP A 422 -35.59 -18.94 9.98
C ASP A 422 -35.95 -17.44 9.93
N GLY A 423 -36.21 -16.87 8.74
CA GLY A 423 -36.52 -15.45 8.57
C GLY A 423 -35.34 -14.47 8.78
N ARG A 424 -34.19 -14.94 9.27
CA ARG A 424 -33.01 -14.11 9.60
C ARG A 424 -32.47 -13.34 8.40
N GLY A 425 -32.57 -13.89 7.19
CA GLY A 425 -32.12 -13.21 5.97
C GLY A 425 -32.97 -12.01 5.57
N LYS A 426 -34.28 -12.00 5.91
CA LYS A 426 -35.15 -10.83 5.71
C LYS A 426 -34.78 -9.71 6.67
N GLU A 427 -34.61 -10.04 7.95
CA GLU A 427 -34.22 -9.08 8.99
C GLU A 427 -32.86 -8.45 8.71
N ALA A 428 -31.88 -9.25 8.26
CA ALA A 428 -30.57 -8.75 7.87
C ALA A 428 -30.64 -7.79 6.67
N ASN A 429 -31.49 -8.07 5.68
CA ASN A 429 -31.70 -7.20 4.53
C ASN A 429 -32.33 -5.85 4.95
N GLU A 430 -33.37 -5.90 5.78
CA GLU A 430 -34.03 -4.70 6.31
C GLU A 430 -33.06 -3.84 7.14
N ALA A 431 -32.24 -4.47 7.99
CA ALA A 431 -31.20 -3.79 8.76
C ALA A 431 -30.12 -3.13 7.88
N LEU A 432 -29.75 -3.75 6.74
CA LEU A 432 -28.83 -3.15 5.77
C LEU A 432 -29.41 -1.91 5.10
N VAL A 433 -30.67 -1.97 4.69
CA VAL A 433 -31.37 -0.83 4.09
C VAL A 433 -31.51 0.29 5.09
N GLU A 434 -31.90 -0.02 6.34
CA GLU A 434 -32.00 0.96 7.42
C GLU A 434 -30.65 1.63 7.70
N MET A 435 -29.57 0.84 7.82
CA MET A 435 -28.21 1.36 8.00
C MET A 435 -27.81 2.27 6.85
N PHE A 436 -28.06 1.84 5.60
CA PHE A 436 -27.74 2.64 4.42
C PHE A 436 -28.50 3.97 4.40
N GLN A 437 -29.81 3.95 4.67
CA GLN A 437 -30.64 5.14 4.76
C GLN A 437 -30.28 6.04 5.93
N ARG A 438 -29.86 5.46 7.05
CA ARG A 438 -29.40 6.22 8.21
C ARG A 438 -28.14 7.00 7.85
N TYR A 439 -27.08 6.30 7.47
CA TYR A 439 -25.77 6.91 7.24
C TYR A 439 -25.68 7.75 5.96
N CYS A 440 -26.47 7.41 4.93
CA CYS A 440 -26.46 8.14 3.67
C CYS A 440 -27.69 9.04 3.50
N GLY A 441 -28.66 9.05 4.42
CA GLY A 441 -29.94 9.76 4.28
C GLY A 441 -30.25 10.82 5.33
N GLN A 442 -29.45 10.95 6.39
CA GLN A 442 -29.62 12.00 7.40
C GLN A 442 -28.31 12.76 7.59
N SER A 443 -28.43 14.06 7.83
CA SER A 443 -27.33 14.94 8.25
C SER A 443 -26.91 14.52 9.67
N PHE A 444 -26.11 13.47 9.77
CA PHE A 444 -25.51 13.06 11.04
C PHE A 444 -24.44 14.06 11.44
N SER A 445 -24.33 14.32 12.76
CA SER A 445 -23.19 15.01 13.33
C SER A 445 -21.97 14.07 13.27
N THR A 446 -21.19 14.16 12.21
CA THR A 446 -19.91 13.46 12.08
C THR A 446 -18.84 14.26 12.84
N PRO A 447 -18.03 13.57 13.64
CA PRO A 447 -17.00 12.70 13.10
C PRO A 447 -17.34 11.20 13.07
N VAL A 448 -16.98 10.50 11.99
CA VAL A 448 -17.02 9.04 11.87
C VAL A 448 -15.84 8.44 12.63
N ASN A 449 -16.07 7.39 13.41
CA ASN A 449 -15.03 6.70 14.17
C ASN A 449 -14.88 5.23 13.77
N THR A 450 -13.90 4.56 14.35
CA THR A 450 -13.58 3.15 14.08
C THR A 450 -14.74 2.20 14.35
N ASN A 451 -15.52 2.43 15.42
CA ASN A 451 -16.67 1.58 15.76
C ASN A 451 -17.79 1.69 14.72
N ASP A 452 -17.96 2.83 14.07
CA ASP A 452 -18.90 2.95 12.95
C ASP A 452 -18.50 2.01 11.81
N LEU A 453 -17.22 1.98 11.45
CA LEU A 453 -16.72 1.08 10.40
C LEU A 453 -16.90 -0.39 10.79
N PHE A 454 -16.64 -0.74 12.06
CA PHE A 454 -16.86 -2.10 12.58
C PHE A 454 -18.32 -2.51 12.50
N TYR A 455 -19.22 -1.61 12.91
CA TYR A 455 -20.66 -1.82 12.83
C TYR A 455 -21.11 -2.02 11.38
N ILE A 456 -20.72 -1.12 10.47
CA ILE A 456 -21.10 -1.17 9.05
C ILE A 456 -20.58 -2.45 8.40
N SER A 457 -19.30 -2.78 8.58
CA SER A 457 -18.70 -4.00 8.04
C SER A 457 -19.39 -5.25 8.58
N SER A 458 -19.69 -5.30 9.89
CA SER A 458 -20.42 -6.43 10.50
C SER A 458 -21.79 -6.64 9.87
N LYS A 459 -22.50 -5.56 9.54
CA LYS A 459 -23.79 -5.65 8.85
C LYS A 459 -23.64 -6.18 7.42
N PHE A 460 -22.65 -5.71 6.67
CA PHE A 460 -22.40 -6.19 5.31
C PHE A 460 -22.01 -7.66 5.24
N THR A 461 -21.23 -8.14 6.21
CA THR A 461 -20.76 -9.54 6.22
C THR A 461 -21.69 -10.48 6.98
N SER A 462 -22.69 -9.94 7.69
CA SER A 462 -23.49 -10.70 8.66
C SER A 462 -22.60 -11.46 9.66
N ALA A 463 -21.52 -10.82 10.11
CA ALA A 463 -20.53 -11.44 10.99
C ALA A 463 -21.12 -11.82 12.35
N ASP A 464 -20.84 -13.05 12.76
CA ASP A 464 -21.17 -13.59 14.08
C ASP A 464 -19.95 -14.34 14.65
N PRO A 465 -19.27 -13.82 15.70
CA PRO A 465 -19.58 -12.57 16.40
C PRO A 465 -19.35 -11.32 15.54
N PRO A 466 -19.91 -10.15 15.91
CA PRO A 466 -19.64 -8.89 15.23
C PRO A 466 -18.14 -8.55 15.19
N ILE A 467 -17.73 -7.85 14.13
CA ILE A 467 -16.36 -7.37 13.96
C ILE A 467 -16.09 -6.30 15.03
N THR A 468 -14.98 -6.45 15.76
CA THR A 468 -14.55 -5.52 16.81
C THR A 468 -13.11 -5.04 16.65
N ASP A 469 -12.42 -5.47 15.61
CA ASP A 469 -11.02 -5.12 15.35
C ASP A 469 -10.74 -5.23 13.84
N TYR A 470 -9.63 -4.63 13.39
CA TYR A 470 -9.09 -4.83 12.05
C TYR A 470 -8.39 -6.19 11.94
N ARG A 471 -8.21 -6.64 10.69
CA ARG A 471 -7.60 -7.93 10.36
C ARG A 471 -6.21 -8.10 11.01
N LYS A 472 -5.92 -9.33 11.44
CA LYS A 472 -4.58 -9.73 11.90
C LYS A 472 -3.83 -10.59 10.86
N SER A 473 -4.55 -11.04 9.83
CA SER A 473 -4.04 -11.81 8.70
C SER A 473 -3.53 -10.91 7.58
N GLN A 474 -2.55 -11.41 6.82
CA GLN A 474 -2.14 -10.81 5.55
C GLN A 474 -3.05 -11.31 4.41
N PRO A 475 -3.95 -10.47 3.86
CA PRO A 475 -4.77 -10.85 2.73
C PRO A 475 -3.98 -10.74 1.42
N PHE A 476 -4.51 -11.38 0.38
CA PHE A 476 -4.09 -11.18 -1.00
C PHE A 476 -5.32 -11.30 -1.92
N ILE A 477 -5.39 -10.42 -2.91
CA ILE A 477 -6.50 -10.35 -3.86
C ILE A 477 -6.06 -11.05 -5.13
N ILE A 478 -6.90 -11.93 -5.68
CA ILE A 478 -6.62 -12.70 -6.89
C ILE A 478 -7.40 -12.15 -8.09
N ASN A 479 -6.90 -12.39 -9.30
CA ASN A 479 -7.69 -12.14 -10.51
C ASN A 479 -8.84 -13.15 -10.63
N SER A 480 -10.04 -12.67 -10.96
CA SER A 480 -11.30 -13.43 -11.00
C SER A 480 -11.34 -14.60 -12.00
N ASN A 481 -10.35 -14.68 -12.89
CA ASN A 481 -10.23 -15.69 -13.94
C ASN A 481 -8.89 -16.43 -13.81
N LYS A 482 -8.88 -17.59 -13.13
CA LYS A 482 -8.04 -18.77 -13.43
C LYS A 482 -8.27 -19.87 -12.36
N SER A 483 -8.15 -21.12 -12.77
CA SER A 483 -8.29 -22.32 -11.93
C SER A 483 -7.37 -22.27 -10.69
N GLN A 484 -7.77 -22.91 -9.58
CA GLN A 484 -7.00 -23.06 -8.32
C GLN A 484 -5.51 -23.43 -8.51
N LYS A 485 -5.14 -24.08 -9.61
CA LYS A 485 -3.75 -24.48 -9.89
C LYS A 485 -2.80 -23.30 -10.22
N ASN A 486 -3.30 -22.13 -10.63
CA ASN A 486 -2.50 -20.95 -10.96
C ASN A 486 -3.05 -19.70 -10.26
N ILE A 487 -2.72 -19.54 -8.98
CA ILE A 487 -3.06 -18.33 -8.21
C ILE A 487 -2.30 -17.14 -8.78
N ASN A 488 -3.02 -16.24 -9.45
CA ASN A 488 -2.49 -14.97 -9.94
C ASN A 488 -2.91 -13.85 -8.98
N ILE A 489 -2.00 -13.48 -8.08
CA ILE A 489 -2.23 -12.39 -7.14
C ILE A 489 -2.28 -11.06 -7.91
N LYS A 490 -3.42 -10.39 -7.83
CA LYS A 490 -3.66 -9.06 -8.37
C LYS A 490 -3.10 -7.96 -7.47
N TYR A 491 -3.24 -8.13 -6.16
CA TYR A 491 -2.88 -7.11 -5.18
C TYR A 491 -2.56 -7.72 -3.82
N ILE A 492 -1.58 -7.14 -3.11
CA ILE A 492 -1.27 -7.45 -1.72
C ILE A 492 -1.45 -6.14 -0.93
N PRO A 493 -2.47 -6.03 -0.07
CA PRO A 493 -2.67 -4.88 0.83
C PRO A 493 -1.54 -4.73 1.86
N PRO A 494 -1.51 -3.62 2.63
CA PRO A 494 -0.52 -3.39 3.68
C PRO A 494 -0.39 -4.54 4.67
N LYS A 495 0.76 -4.60 5.36
CA LYS A 495 0.93 -5.57 6.43
C LYS A 495 -0.05 -5.30 7.57
N PRO A 496 -0.53 -6.33 8.29
CA PRO A 496 -1.49 -6.16 9.38
C PRO A 496 -1.05 -5.14 10.43
N GLU A 497 0.26 -5.11 10.75
CA GLU A 497 0.84 -4.17 11.71
C GLU A 497 0.69 -2.69 11.31
N ASP A 498 0.57 -2.39 10.01
CA ASP A 498 0.46 -1.02 9.51
C ASP A 498 -1.00 -0.53 9.41
N VAL A 499 -1.98 -1.42 9.53
CA VAL A 499 -3.41 -1.13 9.23
C VAL A 499 -3.99 -0.13 10.22
N ASN A 500 -3.69 -0.28 11.52
CA ASN A 500 -4.26 0.59 12.56
C ASN A 500 -3.89 2.05 12.34
N ASP A 501 -2.60 2.34 12.16
CA ASP A 501 -2.10 3.69 11.89
C ASP A 501 -2.78 4.27 10.64
N MET A 502 -2.78 3.51 9.53
CA MET A 502 -3.38 3.98 8.28
C MET A 502 -4.87 4.28 8.41
N MET A 503 -5.62 3.45 9.13
CA MET A 503 -7.04 3.66 9.37
C MET A 503 -7.30 4.88 10.27
N ASN A 504 -6.47 5.09 11.30
CA ASN A 504 -6.53 6.29 12.13
C ASN A 504 -6.26 7.55 11.29
N GLY A 505 -5.21 7.53 10.46
CA GLY A 505 -4.89 8.62 9.54
C GLY A 505 -6.02 8.88 8.53
N LEU A 506 -6.64 7.83 7.99
CA LEU A 506 -7.75 7.93 7.05
C LEU A 506 -8.99 8.57 7.69
N LEU A 507 -9.38 8.12 8.89
CA LEU A 507 -10.51 8.69 9.62
C LEU A 507 -10.24 10.14 10.05
N LEU A 508 -9.01 10.44 10.47
CA LEU A 508 -8.59 11.82 10.77
C LEU A 508 -8.71 12.72 9.54
N LEU A 509 -8.18 12.27 8.40
CA LEU A 509 -8.30 12.96 7.12
C LEU A 509 -9.77 13.20 6.80
N PHE A 510 -10.60 12.15 6.82
CA PHE A 510 -12.01 12.28 6.46
C PHE A 510 -12.72 13.33 7.31
N ASN A 511 -12.63 13.21 8.64
CA ASN A 511 -13.32 14.09 9.56
C ASN A 511 -12.84 15.54 9.48
N GLN A 512 -11.53 15.77 9.31
CA GLN A 512 -11.00 17.13 9.18
C GLN A 512 -11.39 17.78 7.85
N ARG A 513 -11.46 16.99 6.77
CA ARG A 513 -11.76 17.51 5.43
C ARG A 513 -13.25 17.72 5.18
N LEU A 514 -14.14 17.12 5.99
CA LEU A 514 -15.57 17.41 5.92
C LEU A 514 -15.91 18.88 6.20
N CYS A 515 -15.19 19.53 7.10
CA CYS A 515 -15.39 20.94 7.43
C CYS A 515 -14.57 21.89 6.53
N ASP A 516 -13.89 21.36 5.51
CA ASP A 516 -13.00 22.11 4.64
C ASP A 516 -13.73 22.53 3.35
N TYR A 517 -14.09 23.81 3.25
CA TYR A 517 -14.81 24.35 2.08
C TYR A 517 -13.96 24.39 0.79
N LEU A 518 -12.64 24.20 0.86
CA LEU A 518 -11.78 24.04 -0.31
C LEU A 518 -11.79 22.61 -0.84
N MET A 519 -12.32 21.66 -0.05
CA MET A 519 -12.33 20.26 -0.43
C MET A 519 -13.43 19.98 -1.45
N ASP A 520 -13.02 19.43 -2.60
CA ASP A 520 -13.96 18.94 -3.61
C ASP A 520 -14.58 17.62 -3.11
N PRO A 521 -15.93 17.50 -3.04
CA PRO A 521 -16.63 16.28 -2.64
C PRO A 521 -16.23 15.02 -3.40
N ILE A 522 -15.97 15.13 -4.71
CA ILE A 522 -15.55 14.02 -5.56
C ILE A 522 -14.14 13.56 -5.16
N VAL A 523 -13.25 14.52 -4.90
CA VAL A 523 -11.88 14.22 -4.48
C VAL A 523 -11.87 13.61 -3.08
N LEU A 524 -12.63 14.18 -2.13
CA LEU A 524 -12.73 13.63 -0.77
C LEU A 524 -13.29 12.21 -0.79
N THR A 525 -14.35 11.98 -1.56
CA THR A 525 -14.93 10.65 -1.72
C THR A 525 -13.93 9.68 -2.32
N ALA A 526 -13.21 10.09 -3.38
CA ALA A 526 -12.19 9.25 -4.00
C ALA A 526 -11.11 8.85 -2.99
N ILE A 527 -10.50 9.80 -2.27
CA ILE A 527 -9.39 9.48 -1.36
C ILE A 527 -9.85 8.68 -0.13
N VAL A 528 -11.09 8.87 0.34
CA VAL A 528 -11.62 8.13 1.50
C VAL A 528 -11.99 6.70 1.11
N SER A 529 -12.81 6.56 0.08
CA SER A 529 -13.31 5.27 -0.37
C SER A 529 -12.20 4.40 -0.95
N PHE A 530 -11.36 4.93 -1.85
CA PHE A 530 -10.20 4.18 -2.36
C PHE A 530 -9.16 3.95 -1.27
N GLY A 531 -9.07 4.80 -0.25
CA GLY A 531 -8.25 4.53 0.93
C GLY A 531 -8.63 3.23 1.62
N ILE A 532 -9.93 2.94 1.80
CA ILE A 532 -10.39 1.63 2.27
C ILE A 532 -9.99 0.50 1.32
N GLY A 533 -10.13 0.70 0.01
CA GLY A 533 -9.72 -0.31 -0.99
C GLY A 533 -8.22 -0.63 -0.94
N VAL A 534 -7.38 0.40 -0.74
CA VAL A 534 -5.92 0.28 -0.64
C VAL A 534 -5.51 -0.36 0.69
N ILE A 535 -6.05 0.09 1.82
CA ILE A 535 -5.70 -0.44 3.15
C ILE A 535 -6.25 -1.87 3.36
N HIS A 536 -7.45 -2.11 2.83
CA HIS A 536 -8.20 -3.37 2.94
C HIS A 536 -8.28 -3.85 4.40
N PRO A 537 -8.89 -3.06 5.32
CA PRO A 537 -8.69 -3.21 6.76
C PRO A 537 -9.36 -4.43 7.44
N PHE A 538 -10.32 -5.08 6.80
CA PHE A 538 -11.06 -6.22 7.35
C PHE A 538 -10.68 -7.55 6.67
N ASP A 539 -10.98 -8.68 7.30
CA ASP A 539 -10.81 -9.99 6.67
C ASP A 539 -11.88 -10.24 5.58
N ASP A 540 -13.05 -9.60 5.70
CA ASP A 540 -14.12 -9.63 4.70
C ASP A 540 -14.92 -8.33 4.66
N GLY A 541 -15.63 -8.07 3.56
CA GLY A 541 -16.57 -6.95 3.42
C GLY A 541 -15.96 -5.61 3.01
N ASN A 542 -14.64 -5.56 2.73
CA ASN A 542 -13.96 -4.32 2.35
C ASN A 542 -14.55 -3.68 1.10
N ASP A 543 -14.87 -4.47 0.06
CA ASP A 543 -15.41 -3.97 -1.21
C ASP A 543 -16.83 -3.40 -1.05
N LEU A 544 -17.64 -3.99 -0.15
CA LEU A 544 -18.96 -3.49 0.21
C LEU A 544 -18.85 -2.18 1.00
N LEU A 545 -17.96 -2.11 2.00
CA LEU A 545 -17.69 -0.89 2.76
C LEU A 545 -17.16 0.23 1.85
N PHE A 546 -16.24 -0.10 0.95
CA PHE A 546 -15.69 0.82 -0.05
C PHE A 546 -16.83 1.47 -0.84
N ARG A 547 -17.69 0.68 -1.48
CA ARG A 547 -18.79 1.23 -2.29
C ARG A 547 -19.85 1.97 -1.45
N PHE A 548 -20.11 1.51 -0.23
CA PHE A 548 -20.96 2.22 0.71
C PHE A 548 -20.46 3.64 0.99
N LEU A 549 -19.15 3.80 1.22
CA LEU A 549 -18.55 5.10 1.53
C LEU A 549 -18.67 6.09 0.37
N PHE A 550 -18.82 5.65 -0.88
CA PHE A 550 -19.14 6.57 -1.97
C PHE A 550 -20.39 7.40 -1.67
N HIS A 551 -21.45 6.75 -1.21
CA HIS A 551 -22.71 7.43 -0.91
C HIS A 551 -22.64 8.23 0.38
N HIS A 552 -22.01 7.66 1.42
CA HIS A 552 -21.88 8.34 2.70
C HIS A 552 -21.08 9.64 2.55
N VAL A 553 -19.87 9.57 1.97
CA VAL A 553 -18.98 10.72 1.85
C VAL A 553 -19.60 11.81 0.98
N LEU A 554 -20.13 11.49 -0.20
CA LEU A 554 -20.82 12.47 -1.06
C LEU A 554 -21.96 13.18 -0.31
N THR A 555 -22.71 12.44 0.51
CA THR A 555 -23.81 13.01 1.29
C THR A 555 -23.30 13.98 2.33
N VAL A 556 -22.37 13.55 3.19
CA VAL A 556 -21.90 14.36 4.31
C VAL A 556 -20.98 15.50 3.87
N SER A 557 -20.36 15.42 2.69
CA SER A 557 -19.58 16.50 2.10
C SER A 557 -20.45 17.51 1.32
N GLY A 558 -21.78 17.39 1.36
CA GLY A 558 -22.70 18.34 0.74
C GLY A 558 -22.75 18.30 -0.79
N PHE A 559 -22.36 17.19 -1.42
CA PHE A 559 -22.51 17.03 -2.88
C PHE A 559 -23.98 17.05 -3.29
N TYR A 560 -24.84 16.45 -2.48
CA TYR A 560 -26.29 16.49 -2.64
C TYR A 560 -26.87 17.72 -1.93
N VAL A 561 -27.62 18.56 -2.65
CA VAL A 561 -28.13 19.85 -2.15
C VAL A 561 -29.48 19.71 -1.41
N GLU A 562 -30.35 18.80 -1.85
CA GLU A 562 -31.73 18.70 -1.33
C GLU A 562 -32.09 17.27 -0.89
N ASP A 563 -31.65 16.25 -1.62
CA ASP A 563 -32.05 14.85 -1.41
C ASP A 563 -30.82 13.92 -1.36
N PRO A 564 -30.55 13.25 -0.22
CA PRO A 564 -29.48 12.28 -0.12
C PRO A 564 -29.77 11.02 -0.96
N ILE A 565 -28.73 10.45 -1.58
CA ILE A 565 -28.76 9.16 -2.32
C ILE A 565 -29.61 9.20 -3.61
N CYS A 566 -29.15 9.97 -4.60
CA CYS A 566 -29.82 10.07 -5.90
C CYS A 566 -29.02 9.52 -7.09
N VAL A 567 -27.78 9.05 -6.88
CA VAL A 567 -26.89 8.64 -7.98
C VAL A 567 -26.60 7.14 -7.90
N PRO A 568 -27.00 6.34 -8.91
CA PRO A 568 -26.93 4.88 -8.85
C PRO A 568 -25.53 4.35 -9.22
N LEU A 569 -24.54 4.67 -8.39
CA LEU A 569 -23.12 4.39 -8.65
C LEU A 569 -22.85 2.89 -8.81
N CYS A 570 -23.38 2.06 -7.92
CA CYS A 570 -23.16 0.61 -7.97
C CYS A 570 -23.84 0.00 -9.21
N ARG A 571 -24.97 0.54 -9.66
CA ARG A 571 -25.61 0.09 -10.90
C ARG A 571 -24.75 0.37 -12.13
N VAL A 572 -24.09 1.54 -12.18
CA VAL A 572 -23.16 1.87 -13.27
C VAL A 572 -21.92 1.00 -13.20
N ILE A 573 -21.33 0.81 -12.01
CA ILE A 573 -20.22 -0.13 -11.82
C ILE A 573 -20.58 -1.53 -12.31
N PHE A 574 -21.78 -2.02 -11.97
CA PHE A 574 -22.23 -3.36 -12.36
C PHE A 574 -22.34 -3.55 -13.88
N ARG A 575 -22.65 -2.48 -14.64
CA ARG A 575 -22.67 -2.54 -16.12
C ARG A 575 -21.29 -2.66 -16.74
N ASN A 576 -20.24 -2.24 -16.03
CA ASN A 576 -18.85 -2.30 -16.50
C ASN A 576 -17.89 -2.66 -15.36
N THR A 577 -17.97 -3.91 -14.92
CA THR A 577 -17.16 -4.44 -13.82
C THR A 577 -15.67 -4.47 -14.15
N ASP A 578 -15.30 -4.58 -15.43
CA ASP A 578 -13.91 -4.64 -15.86
C ASP A 578 -13.22 -3.29 -15.63
N ARG A 579 -13.86 -2.18 -15.99
CA ARG A 579 -13.37 -0.82 -15.71
C ARG A 579 -13.23 -0.56 -14.21
N TRP A 580 -14.22 -0.98 -13.41
CA TRP A 580 -14.14 -0.93 -11.95
C TRP A 580 -12.97 -1.73 -11.39
N SER A 581 -12.81 -2.97 -11.85
CA SER A 581 -11.72 -3.82 -11.39
C SER A 581 -10.35 -3.18 -11.69
N SER A 582 -10.26 -2.36 -12.74
CA SER A 582 -9.04 -1.68 -13.15
C SER A 582 -8.78 -0.35 -12.44
N SER A 583 -9.70 0.13 -11.61
CA SER A 583 -9.60 1.45 -10.95
C SER A 583 -8.43 1.59 -9.97
N LEU A 584 -7.92 0.47 -9.44
CA LEU A 584 -6.72 0.39 -8.60
C LEU A 584 -5.50 -0.20 -9.32
N ASP A 585 -5.63 -0.56 -10.60
CA ASP A 585 -4.54 -1.17 -11.37
C ASP A 585 -3.27 -0.32 -11.43
N PRO A 586 -3.32 1.02 -11.58
CA PRO A 586 -2.11 1.83 -11.63
C PRO A 586 -1.21 1.61 -10.40
N LEU A 587 -1.79 1.58 -9.20
CA LEU A 587 -1.05 1.28 -7.97
C LEU A 587 -0.70 -0.21 -7.89
N ALA A 588 -1.68 -1.09 -8.09
CA ALA A 588 -1.51 -2.53 -7.91
C ALA A 588 -0.44 -3.12 -8.82
N LYS A 589 -0.38 -2.71 -10.09
CA LYS A 589 0.66 -3.14 -11.05
C LYS A 589 2.06 -2.81 -10.56
N TRP A 590 2.23 -1.61 -9.98
CA TRP A 590 3.51 -1.22 -9.41
C TRP A 590 3.80 -1.98 -8.12
N LEU A 591 2.88 -2.11 -7.17
CA LEU A 591 3.18 -2.83 -5.93
C LEU A 591 3.44 -4.31 -6.18
N MET A 592 2.70 -4.94 -7.08
CA MET A 592 2.90 -6.34 -7.40
C MET A 592 4.21 -6.62 -8.09
N ARG A 593 4.85 -5.66 -8.74
CA ARG A 593 6.22 -5.87 -9.22
C ARG A 593 7.20 -5.80 -8.01
N LEU A 594 6.94 -5.03 -6.93
CA LEU A 594 7.90 -4.60 -5.87
C LEU A 594 7.90 -5.58 -4.69
N ILE A 595 6.73 -6.15 -4.42
CA ILE A 595 6.49 -6.98 -3.25
C ILE A 595 7.09 -8.36 -3.49
N SER A 596 8.08 -8.68 -2.66
CA SER A 596 8.54 -10.04 -2.43
C SER A 596 7.71 -10.67 -1.34
N TYR A 597 7.30 -11.92 -1.54
CA TYR A 597 6.49 -12.67 -0.59
C TYR A 597 6.81 -14.17 -0.66
N GLN A 598 6.50 -14.90 0.41
CA GLN A 598 6.48 -16.36 0.40
C GLN A 598 5.10 -16.87 0.77
N TRP A 599 4.72 -18.00 0.19
CA TRP A 599 3.58 -18.77 0.69
C TRP A 599 3.92 -19.36 2.05
N SER A 600 2.96 -19.31 2.99
CA SER A 600 3.13 -19.90 4.32
C SER A 600 2.79 -21.40 4.34
N ASP A 601 2.09 -21.87 3.31
CA ASP A 601 1.60 -23.24 3.19
C ASP A 601 1.57 -23.69 1.72
N GLU A 602 1.63 -25.01 1.49
CA GLU A 602 1.62 -25.60 0.14
C GLU A 602 0.30 -25.38 -0.60
N GLN A 603 -0.80 -25.22 0.14
CA GLN A 603 -2.13 -24.95 -0.40
C GLN A 603 -2.30 -23.50 -0.84
N LYS A 604 -1.29 -22.65 -0.61
CA LYS A 604 -1.26 -21.23 -0.93
C LYS A 604 -2.46 -20.47 -0.36
N THR A 605 -2.85 -20.82 0.88
CA THR A 605 -3.98 -20.19 1.58
C THR A 605 -3.58 -18.92 2.30
N SER A 606 -2.30 -18.77 2.64
CA SER A 606 -1.76 -17.58 3.29
C SER A 606 -0.35 -17.27 2.81
N LEU A 607 0.05 -16.00 2.87
CA LEU A 607 1.39 -15.56 2.50
C LEU A 607 1.99 -14.62 3.54
N LYS A 608 3.31 -14.52 3.53
CA LYS A 608 4.10 -13.56 4.29
C LYS A 608 4.82 -12.62 3.35
N VAL A 609 4.63 -11.31 3.55
CA VAL A 609 5.38 -10.28 2.83
C VAL A 609 6.82 -10.23 3.37
N LEU A 610 7.78 -10.42 2.47
CA LEU A 610 9.22 -10.41 2.79
C LEU A 610 9.83 -9.03 2.63
N THR A 611 9.26 -8.17 1.77
CA THR A 611 9.78 -6.82 1.60
C THR A 611 9.69 -6.03 2.91
N HIS A 612 10.80 -5.41 3.30
CA HIS A 612 10.90 -4.58 4.49
C HIS A 612 10.38 -3.16 4.20
N LYS A 613 9.74 -2.52 5.20
CA LYS A 613 9.13 -1.16 5.13
C LYS A 613 8.35 -0.90 3.84
N THR A 614 7.08 -1.31 3.83
CA THR A 614 6.18 -1.15 2.68
C THR A 614 5.11 -0.08 2.93
N ASP A 615 5.01 0.41 4.16
CA ASP A 615 3.96 1.30 4.66
C ASP A 615 3.84 2.57 3.81
N TYR A 616 4.94 3.24 3.51
CA TYR A 616 4.94 4.49 2.74
C TYR A 616 4.39 4.35 1.31
N TRP A 617 4.36 3.14 0.73
CA TRP A 617 3.70 2.91 -0.56
C TRP A 617 2.18 3.05 -0.49
N TYR A 618 1.60 2.78 0.68
CA TYR A 618 0.16 2.83 0.92
C TYR A 618 -0.25 4.11 1.65
N ARG A 619 0.56 4.62 2.59
CA ARG A 619 0.29 5.89 3.31
C ARG A 619 0.22 7.08 2.35
N TYR A 620 1.07 7.07 1.32
CA TYR A 620 1.34 8.22 0.47
C TYR A 620 1.07 7.95 -1.01
N PHE A 621 0.14 7.05 -1.31
CA PHE A 621 -0.14 6.67 -2.69
C PHE A 621 -0.73 7.85 -3.49
N ASP A 622 -0.49 7.81 -4.79
CA ASP A 622 -1.07 8.74 -5.76
C ASP A 622 -2.50 8.30 -6.12
N ALA A 623 -3.49 9.05 -5.64
CA ALA A 623 -4.90 8.80 -5.85
C ALA A 623 -5.47 9.55 -7.08
N THR A 624 -4.63 10.15 -7.93
CA THR A 624 -5.07 10.94 -9.09
C THR A 624 -5.96 10.11 -10.04
N GLU A 625 -5.55 8.91 -10.40
CA GLU A 625 -6.33 8.05 -11.31
C GLU A 625 -7.62 7.52 -10.64
N CYS A 626 -7.61 7.32 -9.32
CA CYS A 626 -8.81 6.99 -8.55
C CYS A 626 -9.82 8.15 -8.60
N ALA A 627 -9.37 9.39 -8.43
CA ALA A 627 -10.21 10.58 -8.48
C ALA A 627 -10.78 10.83 -9.89
N LYS A 628 -10.01 10.54 -10.94
CA LYS A 628 -10.51 10.56 -12.34
C LYS A 628 -11.59 9.53 -12.56
N TYR A 629 -11.30 8.27 -12.23
CA TYR A 629 -12.28 7.19 -12.36
C TYR A 629 -13.57 7.54 -11.63
N PHE A 630 -13.47 8.02 -10.39
CA PHE A 630 -14.65 8.37 -9.61
C PHE A 630 -15.41 9.57 -10.20
N THR A 631 -14.69 10.57 -10.72
CA THR A 631 -15.30 11.69 -11.47
C THR A 631 -16.10 11.17 -12.66
N GLU A 632 -15.54 10.28 -13.47
CA GLU A 632 -16.22 9.73 -14.64
C GLU A 632 -17.40 8.83 -14.25
N LEU A 633 -17.26 8.03 -13.19
CA LEU A 633 -18.33 7.19 -12.65
C LEU A 633 -19.53 8.04 -12.24
N VAL A 634 -19.29 9.14 -11.50
CA VAL A 634 -20.36 10.04 -11.07
C VAL A 634 -21.00 10.73 -12.28
N LYS A 635 -20.21 11.19 -13.27
CA LYS A 635 -20.75 11.77 -14.52
C LYS A 635 -21.68 10.77 -15.23
N GLU A 636 -21.20 9.55 -15.46
CA GLU A 636 -21.97 8.49 -16.13
C GLU A 636 -23.25 8.13 -15.36
N ALA A 637 -23.18 8.08 -14.03
CA ALA A 637 -24.34 7.81 -13.19
C ALA A 637 -25.35 8.97 -13.15
N CYS A 638 -24.90 10.21 -13.30
CA CYS A 638 -25.76 11.38 -13.45
C CYS A 638 -26.41 11.45 -14.84
N ASP A 639 -25.70 11.06 -15.90
CA ASP A 639 -26.22 11.08 -17.28
C ASP A 639 -27.15 9.89 -17.60
N SER A 640 -26.98 8.78 -16.89
CA SER A 640 -27.79 7.55 -17.05
C SER A 640 -29.18 7.64 -16.39
N ASN A 641 -29.46 8.72 -15.65
CA ASN A 641 -30.69 9.00 -14.93
C ASN A 641 -31.44 10.17 -15.57
#